data_AF-A0A085WI27-F1
#
_entry.id   AF-A0A085WI27-F1
#
_cell.length_a   1.000
_cell.length_b   1.000
_cell.length_c   1.000
_cell.angle_alpha   90.00
_cell.angle_beta   90.00
_cell.angle_gamma   90.00
#
_symmetry.space_group_name_H-M   'P 1'
#
loop_
_entity.id
_entity.type
_entity.pdbx_description
1 polymer ?
#
loop_
_entity_poly.entity_id
_entity_poly.type
_entity_poly.pdbx_seq_one_letter_code
_entity_poly.pdbx_strand_id
1 'polypeptide(L)'
;MVRTPTLILIGFFALASVDASAGAPEAGAAKSVAEATKRLESARTALSAAVKRIEKDPPSNADLDSALAAVDALKSALDAGASFETEDLDYAKAVLAARKEYRTQREYVDERRAKIHIFEFRRRIDSAMATLNERMAKVAGKEPGPKEMDDARAAVAEVKKLADESRSLTKQDPKFATYLTEVDTAVSRQEKAIDERWLALSAQKQRGLLDERRKALSTALAELGKAWSDEKFGAADKASAALQKQLDEGKPLEASDKAYRAEADKARAEIAQAKQKMEESVAAAGVSRVKEEMGPAHDELVASAKALRARKPTPEQFAEAKTAAFVVRKLVEKYEPQASRSPAIGQYITEVKNTLVEVEVALQVRSLDAARVDVVQALRNLEKRAPTDEQFEEANTALTILSKTLETVHAKNPAISPAAAEARQLIKDGKAAMEKRRYEVDLQRQRAKVDEARKNATAVVAQIQKDKPTEAQLLEAENAVKQIGVVLDAGAPFVKKDRDYALYAKESKERMAELSDRITRRKIALSAVEARAQLTERVATAREKVEAVKALTTTDADIEAASKSVDALMQAIETRMELERQDAGYASSAERGRNELLRLVEVLEFAKQERALRRVTGEALDAATSATAAATSSSDLRKRKELYASAMEKLKACQDEGAMMLKENARLASSDVLVGGQPAKPKEVMAQCAQKAEALQEPQKQVDVRIRFDEGPKKAYESAKALLAKSRKSEALEQFNECIVTGRVLENGYPDFKNHKFDVGGSSMSMVELVQVCVKERKPLQANP
;
A
#
# COMPACT_ATOMS: atom_id res chain seq x y z
N MET A 1 -57.47 -15.95 11.23
CA MET A 1 -57.62 -15.72 12.68
C MET A 1 -58.72 -16.62 13.18
N VAL A 2 -58.35 -17.60 13.99
CA VAL A 2 -59.19 -18.70 14.48
C VAL A 2 -60.02 -18.20 15.66
N ARG A 3 -61.34 -18.43 15.62
CA ARG A 3 -62.24 -18.33 16.77
C ARG A 3 -63.21 -19.52 16.74
N THR A 4 -62.93 -20.48 17.60
CA THR A 4 -63.86 -21.52 18.07
C THR A 4 -64.89 -20.92 19.04
N PRO A 5 -66.09 -21.52 19.14
CA PRO A 5 -66.87 -21.48 20.35
C PRO A 5 -67.04 -22.90 20.95
N THR A 6 -67.06 -22.92 22.28
CA THR A 6 -67.27 -24.04 23.19
C THR A 6 -68.65 -23.85 23.85
N LEU A 7 -69.44 -24.93 24.06
CA LEU A 7 -70.40 -25.19 25.17
C LEU A 7 -71.34 -26.38 24.79
N ILE A 8 -71.17 -27.60 25.34
CA ILE A 8 -71.69 -28.21 26.60
C ILE A 8 -73.18 -28.61 26.59
N LEU A 9 -73.45 -29.92 26.74
CA LEU A 9 -74.57 -30.59 27.47
C LEU A 9 -74.28 -32.13 27.41
N ILE A 10 -73.74 -32.82 28.43
CA ILE A 10 -74.36 -33.40 29.66
C ILE A 10 -75.76 -34.00 29.38
N GLY A 11 -76.10 -35.27 29.62
CA GLY A 11 -75.42 -36.41 30.23
C GLY A 11 -76.43 -37.56 30.48
N PHE A 12 -75.88 -38.75 30.76
CA PHE A 12 -76.45 -39.89 31.52
C PHE A 12 -77.70 -40.65 31.03
N PHE A 13 -77.50 -41.95 30.73
CA PHE A 13 -78.16 -43.04 31.48
C PHE A 13 -77.25 -44.28 31.51
N ALA A 14 -77.14 -44.88 32.69
CA ALA A 14 -76.20 -45.93 33.05
C ALA A 14 -76.84 -47.33 33.04
N LEU A 15 -76.01 -48.31 32.67
CA LEU A 15 -75.83 -49.65 33.22
C LEU A 15 -77.07 -50.50 33.56
N ALA A 16 -77.14 -51.68 32.92
CA ALA A 16 -77.51 -52.91 33.61
C ALA A 16 -76.86 -54.12 32.92
N SER A 17 -75.83 -54.68 33.57
CA SER A 17 -75.32 -56.02 33.37
C SER A 17 -75.90 -56.91 34.46
N VAL A 18 -76.74 -57.90 34.12
CA VAL A 18 -77.19 -58.93 35.05
C VAL A 18 -77.39 -60.27 34.32
N ASP A 19 -76.60 -61.23 34.78
CA ASP A 19 -76.80 -62.66 34.97
C ASP A 19 -77.22 -63.60 33.82
N ALA A 20 -76.19 -64.32 33.36
CA ALA A 20 -76.08 -65.77 33.47
C ALA A 20 -77.39 -66.53 33.79
N SER A 21 -77.96 -67.14 32.75
CA SER A 21 -78.74 -68.37 32.92
C SER A 21 -78.43 -69.32 31.77
N ALA A 22 -78.10 -70.55 32.15
CA ALA A 22 -77.80 -71.71 31.31
C ALA A 22 -76.72 -71.47 30.25
N GLY A 23 -75.47 -71.82 30.59
CA GLY A 23 -74.39 -71.93 29.61
C GLY A 23 -74.90 -72.66 28.37
N ALA A 24 -74.89 -71.96 27.23
CA ALA A 24 -75.27 -72.55 25.95
C ALA A 24 -74.42 -73.81 25.72
N PRO A 25 -75.05 -74.91 25.30
CA PRO A 25 -74.44 -76.24 25.27
C PRO A 25 -73.14 -76.18 24.46
N GLU A 26 -72.05 -76.77 24.99
CA GLU A 26 -70.69 -76.74 24.40
C GLU A 26 -70.78 -76.56 22.89
N ALA A 27 -70.35 -75.41 22.36
CA ALA A 27 -70.32 -75.09 20.93
C ALA A 27 -69.27 -75.92 20.16
N GLY A 28 -69.10 -77.17 20.58
CA GLY A 28 -68.41 -78.22 19.86
C GLY A 28 -69.44 -79.15 19.23
N ALA A 29 -68.98 -79.91 18.25
CA ALA A 29 -69.71 -81.05 17.72
C ALA A 29 -70.24 -81.91 18.88
N ALA A 30 -71.49 -82.35 18.78
CA ALA A 30 -72.03 -83.28 19.78
C ALA A 30 -71.10 -84.50 19.88
N LYS A 31 -70.89 -85.02 21.10
CA LYS A 31 -69.90 -86.10 21.31
C LYS A 31 -70.49 -87.48 21.00
N SER A 32 -71.81 -87.57 20.84
CA SER A 32 -72.54 -88.80 20.52
C SER A 32 -73.89 -88.49 19.88
N VAL A 33 -74.46 -89.50 19.20
CA VAL A 33 -75.82 -89.45 18.64
C VAL A 33 -76.86 -89.06 19.70
N ALA A 34 -76.78 -89.64 20.91
CA ALA A 34 -77.75 -89.35 21.98
C ALA A 34 -77.71 -87.87 22.44
N GLU A 35 -76.52 -87.28 22.53
CA GLU A 35 -76.37 -85.86 22.84
C GLU A 35 -76.91 -84.99 21.70
N ALA A 36 -76.61 -85.35 20.45
CA ALA A 36 -77.08 -84.65 19.27
C ALA A 36 -78.62 -84.66 19.17
N THR A 37 -79.26 -85.81 19.43
CA THR A 37 -80.72 -85.95 19.48
C THR A 37 -81.34 -85.03 20.53
N LYS A 38 -80.79 -85.04 21.75
CA LYS A 38 -81.32 -84.21 22.85
C LYS A 38 -81.21 -82.71 22.56
N ARG A 39 -80.07 -82.27 22.00
CA ARG A 39 -79.88 -80.87 21.61
C ARG A 39 -80.89 -80.46 20.53
N LEU A 40 -81.09 -81.30 19.53
CA LEU A 40 -82.04 -81.07 18.44
C LEU A 40 -83.48 -80.95 18.95
N GLU A 41 -83.94 -81.87 19.79
CA GLU A 41 -85.30 -81.84 20.36
C GLU A 41 -85.57 -80.61 21.24
N SER A 42 -84.58 -80.22 22.06
CA SER A 42 -84.67 -79.02 22.89
C SER A 42 -84.82 -77.75 22.04
N ALA A 43 -83.99 -77.61 21.00
CA ALA A 43 -84.04 -76.45 20.11
C ALA A 43 -85.35 -76.38 19.31
N ARG A 44 -85.89 -77.53 18.87
CA ARG A 44 -87.21 -77.59 18.21
C ARG A 44 -88.33 -77.16 19.16
N THR A 45 -88.30 -77.61 20.41
CA THR A 45 -89.29 -77.25 21.42
C THR A 45 -89.26 -75.75 21.74
N ALA A 46 -88.05 -75.19 21.89
CA ALA A 46 -87.84 -73.76 22.10
C ALA A 46 -88.36 -72.93 20.92
N LEU A 47 -88.07 -73.35 19.68
CA LEU A 47 -88.58 -72.69 18.48
C LEU A 47 -90.11 -72.72 18.43
N SER A 48 -90.75 -73.88 18.67
CA SER A 48 -92.21 -73.98 18.68
C SER A 48 -92.85 -73.05 19.73
N ALA A 49 -92.26 -72.96 20.92
CA ALA A 49 -92.72 -72.06 21.97
C ALA A 49 -92.57 -70.58 21.59
N ALA A 50 -91.45 -70.21 20.95
CA ALA A 50 -91.21 -68.84 20.52
C ALA A 50 -92.11 -68.43 19.35
N VAL A 51 -92.34 -69.33 18.38
CA VAL A 51 -93.30 -69.14 17.28
C VAL A 51 -94.70 -68.87 17.81
N LYS A 52 -95.19 -69.64 18.80
CA LYS A 52 -96.51 -69.38 19.41
C LYS A 52 -96.64 -68.00 20.03
N ARG A 53 -95.56 -67.42 20.57
CA ARG A 53 -95.61 -66.07 21.15
C ARG A 53 -95.77 -64.99 20.09
N ILE A 54 -95.32 -65.25 18.86
CA ILE A 54 -95.46 -64.30 17.74
C ILE A 54 -96.74 -64.48 16.92
N GLU A 55 -97.55 -65.50 17.24
CA GLU A 55 -98.89 -65.68 16.65
C GLU A 55 -99.90 -64.61 17.15
N LYS A 56 -99.64 -64.00 18.31
CA LYS A 56 -100.45 -62.86 18.79
C LYS A 56 -100.32 -61.70 17.81
N ASP A 57 -101.43 -61.04 17.47
CA ASP A 57 -101.43 -59.93 16.51
C ASP A 57 -101.81 -58.60 17.19
N PRO A 58 -100.91 -57.60 17.27
CA PRO A 58 -99.52 -57.62 16.83
C PRO A 58 -98.59 -58.29 17.87
N PRO A 59 -97.54 -59.00 17.43
CA PRO A 59 -96.51 -59.47 18.33
C PRO A 59 -95.65 -58.31 18.82
N SER A 60 -95.03 -58.45 19.99
CA SER A 60 -94.07 -57.45 20.45
C SER A 60 -92.72 -57.65 19.73
N ASN A 61 -91.94 -56.58 19.57
CA ASN A 61 -90.60 -56.68 18.98
C ASN A 61 -89.71 -57.67 19.76
N ALA A 62 -89.82 -57.70 21.09
CA ALA A 62 -89.08 -58.64 21.94
C ALA A 62 -89.47 -60.11 21.68
N ASP A 63 -90.75 -60.40 21.40
CA ASP A 63 -91.19 -61.75 21.03
C ASP A 63 -90.65 -62.16 19.66
N LEU A 64 -90.64 -61.23 18.70
CA LEU A 64 -90.08 -61.45 17.35
C LEU A 64 -88.56 -61.67 17.39
N ASP A 65 -87.83 -60.95 18.23
CA ASP A 65 -86.40 -61.16 18.48
C ASP A 65 -86.13 -62.53 19.13
N SER A 66 -86.94 -62.90 20.12
CA SER A 66 -86.84 -64.20 20.78
C SER A 66 -87.12 -65.35 19.81
N ALA A 67 -88.08 -65.19 18.89
CA ALA A 67 -88.39 -66.19 17.88
C ALA A 67 -87.26 -66.35 16.85
N LEU A 68 -86.63 -65.25 16.42
CA LEU A 68 -85.46 -65.31 15.54
C LEU A 68 -84.27 -66.00 16.22
N ALA A 69 -84.00 -65.68 17.49
CA ALA A 69 -82.96 -66.36 18.26
C ALA A 69 -83.21 -67.87 18.40
N ALA A 70 -84.47 -68.29 18.56
CA ALA A 70 -84.83 -69.70 18.60
C ALA A 70 -84.67 -70.42 17.24
N VAL A 71 -84.92 -69.70 16.13
CA VAL A 71 -84.64 -70.20 14.76
C VAL A 71 -83.15 -70.47 14.60
N ASP A 72 -82.28 -69.54 15.02
CA ASP A 72 -80.83 -69.69 14.94
C ASP A 72 -80.29 -70.77 15.88
N ALA A 73 -80.88 -70.94 17.06
CA ALA A 73 -80.55 -72.04 17.96
C ALA A 73 -80.87 -73.40 17.33
N LEU A 74 -82.02 -73.54 16.64
CA LEU A 74 -82.34 -74.77 15.91
C LEU A 74 -81.35 -75.06 14.78
N LYS A 75 -80.95 -74.03 14.03
CA LYS A 75 -79.90 -74.18 13.02
C LYS A 75 -78.59 -74.67 13.64
N SER A 76 -78.18 -74.07 14.74
CA SER A 76 -76.94 -74.44 15.43
C SER A 76 -76.99 -75.89 15.96
N ALA A 77 -78.15 -76.33 16.46
CA ALA A 77 -78.35 -77.71 16.90
C ALA A 77 -78.32 -78.71 15.74
N LEU A 78 -78.83 -78.33 14.56
CA LEU A 78 -78.73 -79.11 13.32
C LEU A 78 -77.27 -79.26 12.87
N ASP A 79 -76.52 -78.16 12.87
CA ASP A 79 -75.11 -78.15 12.43
C ASP A 79 -74.21 -78.96 13.38
N ALA A 80 -74.46 -78.89 14.70
CA ALA A 80 -73.65 -79.56 15.71
C ALA A 80 -73.71 -81.10 15.66
N GLY A 81 -74.76 -81.68 15.08
CA GLY A 81 -74.92 -83.12 14.94
C GLY A 81 -74.68 -83.66 13.53
N ALA A 82 -74.24 -82.82 12.59
CA ALA A 82 -74.16 -83.18 11.17
C ALA A 82 -73.34 -84.45 10.87
N SER A 83 -72.30 -84.75 11.66
CA SER A 83 -71.50 -85.97 11.51
C SER A 83 -72.29 -87.26 11.78
N PHE A 84 -73.29 -87.20 12.65
CA PHE A 84 -74.08 -88.37 13.04
C PHE A 84 -75.22 -88.70 12.07
N GLU A 85 -75.52 -87.82 11.10
CA GLU A 85 -76.59 -88.04 10.12
C GLU A 85 -76.35 -89.28 9.24
N THR A 86 -75.09 -89.63 9.01
CA THR A 86 -74.72 -90.83 8.25
C THR A 86 -74.46 -92.05 9.13
N GLU A 87 -74.37 -91.86 10.45
CA GLU A 87 -74.06 -92.91 11.41
C GLU A 87 -75.32 -93.57 11.97
N ASP A 88 -76.39 -92.80 12.20
CA ASP A 88 -77.64 -93.28 12.81
C ASP A 88 -78.89 -92.86 12.01
N LEU A 89 -79.68 -93.84 11.60
CA LEU A 89 -80.85 -93.63 10.75
C LEU A 89 -81.98 -92.88 11.48
N ASP A 90 -82.17 -93.11 12.77
CA ASP A 90 -83.25 -92.48 13.52
C ASP A 90 -82.93 -91.01 13.84
N TYR A 91 -81.66 -90.72 14.12
CA TYR A 91 -81.17 -89.34 14.19
C TYR A 91 -81.31 -88.62 12.84
N ALA A 92 -80.94 -89.25 11.73
CA ALA A 92 -81.11 -88.67 10.39
C ALA A 92 -82.58 -88.30 10.09
N LYS A 93 -83.55 -89.14 10.49
CA LYS A 93 -84.99 -88.84 10.37
C LYS A 93 -85.38 -87.64 11.23
N ALA A 94 -84.90 -87.55 12.46
CA ALA A 94 -85.17 -86.42 13.35
C ALA A 94 -84.60 -85.10 12.79
N VAL A 95 -83.38 -85.13 12.26
CA VAL A 95 -82.73 -84.01 11.57
C VAL A 95 -83.52 -83.55 10.36
N LEU A 96 -84.02 -84.48 9.52
CA LEU A 96 -84.82 -84.13 8.35
C LEU A 96 -86.13 -83.39 8.75
N ALA A 97 -86.81 -83.87 9.79
CA ALA A 97 -88.00 -83.21 10.34
C ALA A 97 -87.67 -81.82 10.89
N ALA A 98 -86.56 -81.70 11.62
CA ALA A 98 -86.07 -80.43 12.17
C ALA A 98 -85.66 -79.43 11.08
N ARG A 99 -85.01 -79.87 10.00
CA ARG A 99 -84.68 -79.02 8.83
C ARG A 99 -85.92 -78.54 8.09
N LYS A 100 -87.00 -79.34 8.06
CA LYS A 100 -88.30 -78.90 7.52
C LYS A 100 -88.91 -77.82 8.42
N GLU A 101 -88.93 -78.06 9.72
CA GLU A 101 -89.46 -77.11 10.72
C GLU A 101 -88.67 -75.81 10.74
N TYR A 102 -87.34 -75.85 10.73
CA TYR A 102 -86.46 -74.69 10.63
C TYR A 102 -86.82 -73.82 9.41
N ARG A 103 -86.95 -74.43 8.23
CA ARG A 103 -87.26 -73.69 7.00
C ARG A 103 -88.63 -73.00 7.10
N THR A 104 -89.66 -73.72 7.51
CA THR A 104 -91.03 -73.18 7.60
C THR A 104 -91.15 -72.11 8.69
N GLN A 105 -90.61 -72.36 9.88
CA GLN A 105 -90.74 -71.43 10.99
C GLN A 105 -89.87 -70.18 10.83
N ARG A 106 -88.67 -70.31 10.24
CA ARG A 106 -87.86 -69.15 9.88
C ARG A 106 -88.59 -68.22 8.93
N GLU A 107 -89.16 -68.77 7.86
CA GLU A 107 -89.93 -68.00 6.89
C GLU A 107 -91.10 -67.27 7.55
N TYR A 108 -91.83 -67.95 8.44
CA TYR A 108 -92.93 -67.34 9.19
C TYR A 108 -92.48 -66.20 10.13
N VAL A 109 -91.40 -66.39 10.88
CA VAL A 109 -90.83 -65.38 11.78
C VAL A 109 -90.37 -64.15 10.99
N ASP A 110 -89.66 -64.38 9.89
CA ASP A 110 -89.14 -63.32 9.02
C ASP A 110 -90.31 -62.53 8.36
N GLU A 111 -91.36 -63.22 7.89
CA GLU A 111 -92.57 -62.60 7.34
C GLU A 111 -93.32 -61.75 8.39
N ARG A 112 -93.44 -62.26 9.63
CA ARG A 112 -94.14 -61.54 10.70
C ARG A 112 -93.38 -60.29 11.15
N ARG A 113 -92.05 -60.35 11.24
CA ARG A 113 -91.18 -59.17 11.49
C ARG A 113 -91.36 -58.11 10.41
N ALA A 114 -91.31 -58.53 9.15
CA ALA A 114 -91.47 -57.63 8.01
C ALA A 114 -92.78 -56.83 8.07
N LYS A 115 -93.92 -57.51 8.33
CA LYS A 115 -95.24 -56.87 8.38
C LYS A 115 -95.35 -55.77 9.44
N ILE A 116 -94.79 -55.99 10.63
CA ILE A 116 -94.82 -54.99 11.72
C ILE A 116 -93.97 -53.78 11.36
N HIS A 117 -92.74 -53.99 10.87
CA HIS A 117 -91.89 -52.88 10.44
C HIS A 117 -92.52 -52.07 9.29
N ILE A 118 -93.14 -52.74 8.30
CA ILE A 118 -93.86 -52.07 7.21
C ILE A 118 -94.98 -51.17 7.74
N PHE A 119 -95.78 -51.64 8.69
CA PHE A 119 -96.85 -50.86 9.29
C PHE A 119 -96.32 -49.62 10.02
N GLU A 120 -95.24 -49.74 10.78
CA GLU A 120 -94.61 -48.63 11.47
C GLU A 120 -94.04 -47.58 10.50
N PHE A 121 -93.39 -48.02 9.42
CA PHE A 121 -92.86 -47.11 8.40
C PHE A 121 -93.96 -46.37 7.65
N ARG A 122 -95.05 -47.05 7.25
CA ARG A 122 -96.21 -46.38 6.63
C ARG A 122 -96.74 -45.25 7.50
N ARG A 123 -96.96 -45.51 8.79
CA ARG A 123 -97.46 -44.50 9.73
C ARG A 123 -96.53 -43.29 9.84
N ARG A 124 -95.21 -43.51 9.86
CA ARG A 124 -94.21 -42.43 9.95
C ARG A 124 -94.17 -41.61 8.65
N ILE A 125 -94.20 -42.27 7.50
CA ILE A 125 -94.19 -41.60 6.19
C ILE A 125 -95.46 -40.77 5.99
N ASP A 126 -96.63 -41.31 6.34
CA ASP A 126 -97.90 -40.57 6.26
C ASP A 126 -97.89 -39.30 7.13
N SER A 127 -97.34 -39.40 8.34
CA SER A 127 -97.18 -38.23 9.23
C SER A 127 -96.26 -37.17 8.63
N ALA A 128 -95.13 -37.58 8.03
CA ALA A 128 -94.20 -36.65 7.39
C ALA A 128 -94.80 -36.01 6.13
N MET A 129 -95.57 -36.78 5.35
CA MET A 129 -96.30 -36.28 4.18
C MET A 129 -97.35 -35.24 4.56
N ALA A 130 -98.04 -35.41 5.69
CA ALA A 130 -98.97 -34.40 6.20
C ALA A 130 -98.25 -33.07 6.54
N THR A 131 -97.08 -33.15 7.19
CA THR A 131 -96.26 -31.96 7.46
C THR A 131 -95.79 -31.29 6.17
N LEU A 132 -95.33 -32.07 5.18
CA LEU A 132 -94.93 -31.53 3.88
C LEU A 132 -96.08 -30.76 3.21
N ASN A 133 -97.29 -31.33 3.19
CA ASN A 133 -98.45 -30.66 2.59
C ASN A 133 -98.80 -29.34 3.30
N GLU A 134 -98.68 -29.27 4.63
CA GLU A 134 -98.89 -28.01 5.38
C GLU A 134 -97.86 -26.94 4.99
N ARG A 135 -96.58 -27.31 4.81
CA ARG A 135 -95.54 -26.38 4.39
C ARG A 135 -95.73 -25.92 2.95
N MET A 136 -96.17 -26.81 2.06
CA MET A 136 -96.47 -26.45 0.67
C MET A 136 -97.61 -25.45 0.53
N ALA A 137 -98.61 -25.49 1.42
CA ALA A 137 -99.66 -24.47 1.44
C ALA A 137 -99.11 -23.06 1.74
N LYS A 138 -98.07 -22.95 2.58
CA LYS A 138 -97.41 -21.67 2.88
C LYS A 138 -96.58 -21.16 1.70
N VAL A 139 -95.91 -22.07 0.98
CA VAL A 139 -95.17 -21.77 -0.27
C VAL A 139 -96.10 -21.27 -1.39
N ALA A 140 -97.33 -21.77 -1.44
CA ALA A 140 -98.35 -21.33 -2.40
C ALA A 140 -98.92 -19.92 -2.10
N GLY A 141 -98.55 -19.31 -0.98
CA GLY A 141 -98.95 -17.94 -0.61
C GLY A 141 -98.51 -16.88 -1.62
N LYS A 142 -99.09 -15.68 -1.52
CA LYS A 142 -98.83 -14.56 -2.46
C LYS A 142 -97.37 -14.11 -2.42
N GLU A 143 -96.74 -14.14 -1.24
CA GLU A 143 -95.33 -13.83 -0.99
C GLU A 143 -94.75 -14.78 0.09
N PRO A 144 -94.34 -16.00 -0.26
CA PRO A 144 -93.63 -16.86 0.69
C PRO A 144 -92.25 -16.26 0.96
N GLY A 145 -91.90 -16.10 2.24
CA GLY A 145 -90.58 -15.67 2.64
C GLY A 145 -89.55 -16.79 2.49
N PRO A 146 -88.25 -16.48 2.66
CA PRO A 146 -87.18 -17.48 2.59
C PRO A 146 -87.39 -18.65 3.57
N LYS A 147 -87.91 -18.35 4.76
CA LYS A 147 -88.14 -19.33 5.82
C LYS A 147 -89.21 -20.36 5.42
N GLU A 148 -90.30 -19.92 4.80
CA GLU A 148 -91.37 -20.82 4.33
C GLU A 148 -90.87 -21.79 3.25
N MET A 149 -89.95 -21.33 2.40
CA MET A 149 -89.34 -22.14 1.34
C MET A 149 -88.36 -23.18 1.92
N ASP A 150 -87.55 -22.77 2.89
CA ASP A 150 -86.60 -23.66 3.57
C ASP A 150 -87.33 -24.73 4.41
N ASP A 151 -88.37 -24.34 5.14
CA ASP A 151 -89.21 -25.26 5.92
C ASP A 151 -89.86 -26.32 5.01
N ALA A 152 -90.29 -25.95 3.80
CA ALA A 152 -90.87 -26.89 2.83
C ALA A 152 -89.81 -27.86 2.26
N ARG A 153 -88.60 -27.39 1.93
CA ARG A 153 -87.49 -28.26 1.49
C ARG A 153 -87.06 -29.23 2.58
N ALA A 154 -87.01 -28.80 3.83
CA ALA A 154 -86.70 -29.66 4.97
C ALA A 154 -87.75 -30.78 5.11
N ALA A 155 -89.04 -30.46 4.93
CA ALA A 155 -90.11 -31.46 4.98
C ALA A 155 -90.02 -32.48 3.82
N VAL A 156 -89.64 -32.05 2.60
CA VAL A 156 -89.34 -32.95 1.46
C VAL A 156 -88.23 -33.94 1.84
N ALA A 157 -87.14 -33.44 2.41
CA ALA A 157 -85.99 -34.26 2.78
C ALA A 157 -86.33 -35.32 3.84
N GLU A 158 -87.15 -34.97 4.85
CA GLU A 158 -87.57 -35.91 5.88
C GLU A 158 -88.43 -37.06 5.30
N VAL A 159 -89.34 -36.76 4.38
CA VAL A 159 -90.14 -37.81 3.73
C VAL A 159 -89.25 -38.75 2.89
N LYS A 160 -88.30 -38.20 2.11
CA LYS A 160 -87.36 -39.02 1.32
C LYS A 160 -86.55 -39.96 2.21
N LYS A 161 -86.04 -39.44 3.32
CA LYS A 161 -85.28 -40.23 4.30
C LYS A 161 -86.08 -41.42 4.83
N LEU A 162 -87.33 -41.19 5.25
CA LEU A 162 -88.20 -42.26 5.75
C LEU A 162 -88.54 -43.28 4.65
N ALA A 163 -88.80 -42.82 3.43
CA ALA A 163 -89.04 -43.70 2.28
C ALA A 163 -87.81 -44.59 2.02
N ASP A 164 -86.61 -44.00 1.99
CA ASP A 164 -85.35 -44.70 1.75
C ASP A 164 -85.01 -45.74 2.83
N GLU A 165 -85.16 -45.40 4.12
CA GLU A 165 -84.94 -46.33 5.26
C GLU A 165 -85.82 -47.59 5.15
N SER A 166 -87.01 -47.46 4.58
CA SER A 166 -87.99 -48.53 4.48
C SER A 166 -87.87 -49.38 3.20
N ARG A 167 -86.99 -49.02 2.24
CA ARG A 167 -86.90 -49.69 0.94
C ARG A 167 -86.52 -51.17 1.03
N SER A 168 -85.77 -51.59 2.05
CA SER A 168 -85.39 -52.99 2.25
C SER A 168 -86.60 -53.92 2.43
N LEU A 169 -87.72 -53.39 2.92
CA LEU A 169 -88.95 -54.14 3.20
C LEU A 169 -89.85 -54.31 1.96
N THR A 170 -89.52 -53.65 0.84
CA THR A 170 -90.33 -53.72 -0.40
C THR A 170 -90.39 -55.12 -1.02
N LYS A 171 -89.37 -55.95 -0.78
CA LYS A 171 -89.34 -57.35 -1.22
C LYS A 171 -90.32 -58.23 -0.44
N GLN A 172 -90.69 -57.82 0.78
CA GLN A 172 -91.53 -58.60 1.68
C GLN A 172 -93.02 -58.27 1.51
N ASP A 173 -93.36 -57.06 1.04
CA ASP A 173 -94.72 -56.68 0.69
C ASP A 173 -94.75 -55.82 -0.60
N PRO A 174 -95.20 -56.39 -1.74
CA PRO A 174 -95.35 -55.65 -2.99
C PRO A 174 -96.26 -54.43 -2.87
N LYS A 175 -97.28 -54.45 -2.01
CA LYS A 175 -98.17 -53.28 -1.80
C LYS A 175 -97.44 -52.14 -1.13
N PHE A 176 -96.44 -52.42 -0.29
CA PHE A 176 -95.60 -51.39 0.30
C PHE A 176 -94.64 -50.78 -0.71
N ALA A 177 -94.11 -51.57 -1.65
CA ALA A 177 -93.32 -51.05 -2.76
C ALA A 177 -94.12 -50.04 -3.62
N THR A 178 -95.38 -50.34 -3.92
CA THR A 178 -96.28 -49.41 -4.63
C THR A 178 -96.51 -48.12 -3.83
N TYR A 179 -96.78 -48.23 -2.52
CA TYR A 179 -96.95 -47.07 -1.65
C TYR A 179 -95.73 -46.13 -1.65
N LEU A 180 -94.51 -46.67 -1.53
CA LEU A 180 -93.29 -45.84 -1.58
C LEU A 180 -93.11 -45.14 -2.94
N THR A 181 -93.53 -45.78 -4.04
CA THR A 181 -93.47 -45.17 -5.38
C THR A 181 -94.42 -43.98 -5.50
N GLU A 182 -95.61 -44.07 -4.90
CA GLU A 182 -96.58 -42.97 -4.83
C GLU A 182 -96.06 -41.81 -3.98
N VAL A 183 -95.44 -42.11 -2.84
CA VAL A 183 -94.77 -41.13 -1.97
C VAL A 183 -93.64 -40.42 -2.72
N ASP A 184 -92.73 -41.16 -3.35
CA ASP A 184 -91.61 -40.61 -4.14
C ASP A 184 -92.13 -39.67 -5.26
N THR A 185 -93.22 -40.05 -5.92
CA THR A 185 -93.84 -39.23 -6.97
C THR A 185 -94.44 -37.95 -6.42
N ALA A 186 -95.14 -38.03 -5.28
CA ALA A 186 -95.74 -36.85 -4.64
C ALA A 186 -94.66 -35.88 -4.16
N VAL A 187 -93.62 -36.38 -3.49
CA VAL A 187 -92.50 -35.58 -3.00
C VAL A 187 -91.76 -34.89 -4.15
N SER A 188 -91.48 -35.60 -5.24
CA SER A 188 -90.81 -35.02 -6.42
C SER A 188 -91.60 -33.88 -7.06
N ARG A 189 -92.95 -34.00 -7.10
CA ARG A 189 -93.82 -32.92 -7.59
C ARG A 189 -93.76 -31.69 -6.70
N GLN A 190 -93.80 -31.87 -5.37
CA GLN A 190 -93.75 -30.76 -4.43
C GLN A 190 -92.39 -30.06 -4.45
N GLU A 191 -91.29 -30.81 -4.49
CA GLU A 191 -89.92 -30.28 -4.60
C GLU A 191 -89.77 -29.39 -5.84
N LYS A 192 -90.24 -29.87 -7.00
CA LYS A 192 -90.22 -29.09 -8.24
C LYS A 192 -91.02 -27.78 -8.12
N ALA A 193 -92.18 -27.81 -7.48
CA ALA A 193 -93.01 -26.62 -7.27
C ALA A 193 -92.33 -25.58 -6.37
N ILE A 194 -91.59 -26.02 -5.33
CA ILE A 194 -90.78 -25.14 -4.48
C ILE A 194 -89.70 -24.47 -5.33
N ASP A 195 -88.97 -25.23 -6.12
CA ASP A 195 -87.84 -24.69 -6.90
C ASP A 195 -88.30 -23.70 -7.98
N GLU A 196 -89.39 -23.98 -8.68
CA GLU A 196 -89.99 -23.05 -9.66
C GLU A 196 -90.44 -21.75 -8.99
N ARG A 197 -91.05 -21.82 -7.80
CA ARG A 197 -91.50 -20.64 -7.05
C ARG A 197 -90.33 -19.80 -6.55
N TRP A 198 -89.27 -20.44 -6.05
CA TRP A 198 -88.04 -19.76 -5.63
C TRP A 198 -87.38 -18.99 -6.77
N LEU A 199 -87.30 -19.63 -7.93
CA LEU A 199 -86.71 -19.05 -9.13
C LEU A 199 -87.49 -17.81 -9.59
N ALA A 200 -88.82 -17.89 -9.64
CA ALA A 200 -89.66 -16.78 -10.08
C ALA A 200 -89.52 -15.53 -9.19
N LEU A 201 -89.52 -15.71 -7.85
CA LEU A 201 -89.36 -14.60 -6.90
C LEU A 201 -87.96 -13.96 -6.98
N SER A 202 -86.93 -14.80 -7.11
CA SER A 202 -85.55 -14.34 -7.26
C SER A 202 -85.35 -13.52 -8.53
N ALA A 203 -85.90 -13.99 -9.66
CA ALA A 203 -85.88 -13.28 -10.94
C ALA A 203 -86.63 -11.94 -10.87
N GLN A 204 -87.82 -11.91 -10.28
CA GLN A 204 -88.59 -10.68 -10.14
C GLN A 204 -87.84 -9.61 -9.33
N LYS A 205 -87.27 -9.99 -8.19
CA LYS A 205 -86.48 -9.07 -7.35
C LYS A 205 -85.27 -8.50 -8.10
N GLN A 206 -84.54 -9.36 -8.82
CA GLN A 206 -83.35 -8.95 -9.57
C GLN A 206 -83.69 -8.05 -10.77
N ARG A 207 -84.84 -8.24 -11.43
CA ARG A 207 -85.30 -7.31 -12.48
C ARG A 207 -85.58 -5.91 -11.92
N GLY A 208 -86.19 -5.80 -10.74
CA GLY A 208 -86.44 -4.51 -10.09
C GLY A 208 -85.14 -3.74 -9.79
N LEU A 209 -84.14 -4.43 -9.22
CA LEU A 209 -82.84 -3.82 -8.94
C LEU A 209 -82.09 -3.42 -10.22
N LEU A 210 -82.17 -4.22 -11.29
CA LEU A 210 -81.58 -3.85 -12.58
C LEU A 210 -82.21 -2.58 -13.15
N ASP A 211 -83.54 -2.44 -13.12
CA ASP A 211 -84.21 -1.24 -13.64
C ASP A 211 -83.81 0.04 -12.88
N GLU A 212 -83.72 -0.03 -11.55
CA GLU A 212 -83.23 1.09 -10.72
C GLU A 212 -81.81 1.53 -11.10
N ARG A 213 -80.89 0.56 -11.28
CA ARG A 213 -79.49 0.85 -11.63
C ARG A 213 -79.35 1.40 -13.05
N ARG A 214 -80.15 0.91 -14.00
CA ARG A 214 -80.18 1.44 -15.38
C ARG A 214 -80.65 2.88 -15.42
N LYS A 215 -81.71 3.22 -14.66
CA LYS A 215 -82.17 4.61 -14.50
C LYS A 215 -81.08 5.52 -13.93
N ALA A 216 -80.35 5.05 -12.91
CA ALA A 216 -79.25 5.82 -12.33
C ALA A 216 -78.12 6.11 -13.33
N LEU A 217 -77.71 5.11 -14.13
CA LEU A 217 -76.71 5.28 -15.18
C LEU A 217 -77.18 6.27 -16.27
N SER A 218 -78.42 6.14 -16.73
CA SER A 218 -78.99 7.05 -17.72
C SER A 218 -78.98 8.51 -17.24
N THR A 219 -79.36 8.76 -15.97
CA THR A 219 -79.35 10.11 -15.38
C THR A 219 -77.94 10.68 -15.31
N ALA A 220 -76.95 9.89 -14.88
CA ALA A 220 -75.57 10.35 -14.76
C ALA A 220 -74.94 10.70 -16.13
N LEU A 221 -75.24 9.91 -17.17
CA LEU A 221 -74.79 10.21 -18.54
C LEU A 221 -75.44 11.47 -19.12
N ALA A 222 -76.72 11.71 -18.81
CA ALA A 222 -77.41 12.92 -19.24
C ALA A 222 -76.79 14.18 -18.62
N GLU A 223 -76.41 14.15 -17.34
CA GLU A 223 -75.73 15.26 -16.67
C GLU A 223 -74.32 15.51 -17.20
N LEU A 224 -73.59 14.44 -17.53
CA LEU A 224 -72.28 14.54 -18.20
C LEU A 224 -72.40 15.17 -19.60
N GLY A 225 -73.45 14.85 -20.35
CA GLY A 225 -73.69 15.40 -21.68
C GLY A 225 -74.05 16.89 -21.69
N LYS A 226 -74.62 17.44 -20.60
CA LYS A 226 -74.97 18.87 -20.50
C LYS A 226 -73.74 19.77 -20.34
N ALA A 227 -72.77 19.34 -19.55
CA ALA A 227 -71.51 20.05 -19.35
C ALA A 227 -70.48 19.09 -18.75
N TRP A 228 -69.27 19.07 -19.32
CA TRP A 228 -68.18 18.25 -18.82
C TRP A 228 -67.61 18.80 -17.50
N SER A 229 -67.44 17.93 -16.51
CA SER A 229 -66.61 18.16 -15.31
C SER A 229 -66.16 16.82 -14.72
N ASP A 230 -65.06 16.82 -13.97
CA ASP A 230 -64.53 15.61 -13.32
C ASP A 230 -65.55 14.99 -12.34
N GLU A 231 -66.30 15.82 -11.63
CA GLU A 231 -67.36 15.38 -10.71
C GLU A 231 -68.48 14.62 -11.46
N LYS A 232 -68.92 15.15 -12.60
CA LYS A 232 -69.97 14.53 -13.42
C LYS A 232 -69.48 13.26 -14.12
N PHE A 233 -68.22 13.23 -14.54
CA PHE A 233 -67.61 12.02 -15.08
C PHE A 233 -67.53 10.92 -14.01
N GLY A 234 -67.09 11.27 -12.80
CA GLY A 234 -67.04 10.35 -11.66
C GLY A 234 -68.42 9.82 -11.26
N ALA A 235 -69.48 10.61 -11.39
CA ALA A 235 -70.85 10.17 -11.16
C ALA A 235 -71.31 9.12 -12.21
N ALA A 236 -71.00 9.33 -13.49
CA ALA A 236 -71.32 8.39 -14.57
C ALA A 236 -70.55 7.06 -14.43
N ASP A 237 -69.27 7.11 -14.06
CA ASP A 237 -68.45 5.92 -13.82
C ASP A 237 -68.99 5.07 -12.67
N LYS A 238 -69.30 5.71 -11.52
CA LYS A 238 -69.89 5.03 -10.36
C LYS A 238 -71.22 4.38 -10.68
N ALA A 239 -72.07 5.04 -11.47
CA ALA A 239 -73.36 4.49 -11.87
C ALA A 239 -73.18 3.27 -12.81
N SER A 240 -72.20 3.32 -13.71
CA SER A 240 -71.84 2.21 -14.61
C SER A 240 -71.34 0.99 -13.83
N ALA A 241 -70.45 1.19 -12.86
CA ALA A 241 -69.95 0.13 -11.98
C ALA A 241 -71.06 -0.48 -11.12
N ALA A 242 -71.98 0.33 -10.59
CA ALA A 242 -73.11 -0.15 -9.80
C ALA A 242 -74.07 -1.02 -10.62
N LEU A 243 -74.30 -0.69 -11.90
CA LEU A 243 -75.09 -1.52 -12.80
C LEU A 243 -74.38 -2.84 -13.14
N GLN A 244 -73.07 -2.79 -13.39
CA GLN A 244 -72.27 -4.00 -13.64
C GLN A 244 -72.34 -4.98 -12.46
N LYS A 245 -72.18 -4.46 -11.24
CA LYS A 245 -72.28 -5.27 -10.02
C LYS A 245 -73.64 -5.97 -9.91
N GLN A 246 -74.73 -5.27 -10.23
CA GLN A 246 -76.07 -5.85 -10.19
C GLN A 246 -76.27 -6.98 -11.21
N LEU A 247 -75.65 -6.86 -12.39
CA LEU A 247 -75.65 -7.93 -13.40
C LEU A 247 -74.89 -9.16 -12.92
N ASP A 248 -73.78 -8.96 -12.22
CA ASP A 248 -73.00 -10.08 -11.68
C ASP A 248 -73.78 -10.82 -10.57
N GLU A 249 -74.53 -10.11 -9.73
CA GLU A 249 -75.35 -10.69 -8.65
C GLU A 249 -76.53 -11.54 -9.17
N GLY A 250 -77.16 -11.15 -10.29
CA GLY A 250 -78.27 -11.91 -10.87
C GLY A 250 -77.88 -12.91 -11.96
N LYS A 251 -76.59 -13.02 -12.31
CA LYS A 251 -76.06 -13.95 -13.32
C LYS A 251 -76.56 -15.40 -13.20
N PRO A 252 -76.70 -16.02 -11.99
CA PRO A 252 -77.23 -17.37 -11.88
C PRO A 252 -78.65 -17.54 -12.41
N LEU A 253 -79.44 -16.46 -12.46
CA LEU A 253 -80.83 -16.48 -12.93
C LEU A 253 -80.92 -16.44 -14.46
N GLU A 254 -79.87 -16.04 -15.17
CA GLU A 254 -79.89 -15.91 -16.64
C GLU A 254 -80.07 -17.24 -17.37
N ALA A 255 -79.63 -18.36 -16.77
CA ALA A 255 -79.83 -19.69 -17.32
C ALA A 255 -81.27 -20.19 -17.18
N SER A 256 -81.95 -19.75 -16.11
CA SER A 256 -83.21 -20.35 -15.66
C SER A 256 -84.42 -19.44 -15.89
N ASP A 257 -84.23 -18.12 -16.00
CA ASP A 257 -85.28 -17.13 -16.26
C ASP A 257 -84.95 -16.29 -17.51
N LYS A 258 -85.63 -16.62 -18.62
CA LYS A 258 -85.40 -15.98 -19.94
C LYS A 258 -85.67 -14.47 -19.94
N ALA A 259 -86.65 -14.01 -19.15
CA ALA A 259 -87.01 -12.60 -19.10
C ALA A 259 -85.98 -11.76 -18.34
N TYR A 260 -85.37 -12.29 -17.28
CA TYR A 260 -84.25 -11.67 -16.58
C TYR A 260 -83.02 -11.57 -17.49
N ARG A 261 -82.70 -12.64 -18.23
CA ARG A 261 -81.59 -12.62 -19.20
C ARG A 261 -81.73 -11.51 -20.23
N ALA A 262 -82.92 -11.30 -20.79
CA ALA A 262 -83.16 -10.23 -21.76
C ALA A 262 -82.90 -8.84 -21.18
N GLU A 263 -83.32 -8.59 -19.93
CA GLU A 263 -83.04 -7.32 -19.23
C GLU A 263 -81.55 -7.17 -18.88
N ALA A 264 -80.87 -8.26 -18.53
CA ALA A 264 -79.44 -8.27 -18.25
C ALA A 264 -78.61 -7.93 -19.50
N ASP A 265 -78.95 -8.52 -20.65
CA ASP A 265 -78.29 -8.22 -21.93
C ASP A 265 -78.51 -6.76 -22.36
N LYS A 266 -79.71 -6.22 -22.12
CA LYS A 266 -80.00 -4.79 -22.36
C LYS A 266 -79.14 -3.88 -21.48
N ALA A 267 -79.01 -4.19 -20.19
CA ALA A 267 -78.15 -3.45 -19.27
C ALA A 267 -76.66 -3.50 -19.68
N ARG A 268 -76.16 -4.66 -20.14
CA ARG A 268 -74.78 -4.79 -20.65
C ARG A 268 -74.52 -3.88 -21.85
N ALA A 269 -75.48 -3.79 -22.78
CA ALA A 269 -75.38 -2.90 -23.92
C ALA A 269 -75.33 -1.42 -23.50
N GLU A 270 -76.13 -1.03 -22.50
CA GLU A 270 -76.14 0.33 -21.94
C GLU A 270 -74.79 0.69 -21.27
N ILE A 271 -74.17 -0.24 -20.54
CA ILE A 271 -72.82 -0.04 -19.97
C ILE A 271 -71.77 0.18 -21.08
N ALA A 272 -71.82 -0.60 -22.16
CA ALA A 272 -70.88 -0.46 -23.26
C ALA A 272 -71.01 0.92 -23.94
N GLN A 273 -72.24 1.35 -24.21
CA GLN A 273 -72.51 2.69 -24.76
C GLN A 273 -72.09 3.81 -23.81
N ALA A 274 -72.30 3.63 -22.50
CA ALA A 274 -71.89 4.59 -21.48
C ALA A 274 -70.37 4.83 -21.52
N LYS A 275 -69.58 3.75 -21.56
CA LYS A 275 -68.12 3.80 -21.62
C LYS A 275 -67.63 4.53 -22.87
N GLN A 276 -68.21 4.23 -24.02
CA GLN A 276 -67.86 4.91 -25.28
C GLN A 276 -68.14 6.43 -25.20
N LYS A 277 -69.32 6.85 -24.72
CA LYS A 277 -69.65 8.28 -24.56
C LYS A 277 -68.73 8.99 -23.57
N MET A 278 -68.34 8.30 -22.50
CA MET A 278 -67.38 8.81 -21.52
C MET A 278 -66.00 8.99 -22.16
N GLU A 279 -65.51 8.03 -22.94
CA GLU A 279 -64.24 8.14 -23.68
C GLU A 279 -64.24 9.27 -24.71
N GLU A 280 -65.31 9.41 -25.49
CA GLU A 280 -65.49 10.50 -26.46
C GLU A 280 -65.46 11.88 -25.77
N SER A 281 -66.10 12.02 -24.60
CA SER A 281 -66.08 13.26 -23.82
C SER A 281 -64.68 13.62 -23.29
N VAL A 282 -63.85 12.62 -22.95
CA VAL A 282 -62.47 12.82 -22.51
C VAL A 282 -61.55 13.20 -23.68
N ALA A 283 -61.74 12.58 -24.85
CA ALA A 283 -60.97 12.88 -26.05
C ALA A 283 -61.17 14.33 -26.54
N ALA A 284 -62.40 14.86 -26.45
CA ALA A 284 -62.72 16.24 -26.82
C ALA A 284 -62.12 17.29 -25.86
N ALA A 285 -62.05 17.01 -24.56
CA ALA A 285 -61.49 17.92 -23.56
C ALA A 285 -59.94 17.93 -23.51
N GLY A 286 -59.28 16.84 -23.94
CA GLY A 286 -57.83 16.65 -23.82
C GLY A 286 -56.95 17.56 -24.69
N VAL A 287 -57.40 17.95 -25.88
CA VAL A 287 -56.59 18.75 -26.83
C VAL A 287 -56.36 20.18 -26.32
N SER A 288 -57.40 20.81 -25.76
CA SER A 288 -57.30 22.17 -25.20
C SER A 288 -56.36 22.21 -24.00
N ARG A 289 -56.41 21.20 -23.11
CA ARG A 289 -55.53 21.11 -21.93
C ARG A 289 -54.05 20.95 -22.31
N VAL A 290 -53.74 20.12 -23.31
CA VAL A 290 -52.34 19.96 -23.77
C VAL A 290 -51.81 21.26 -24.38
N LYS A 291 -52.63 22.00 -25.14
CA LYS A 291 -52.23 23.31 -25.68
C LYS A 291 -52.10 24.39 -24.59
N GLU A 292 -52.93 24.37 -23.56
CA GLU A 292 -52.84 25.30 -22.44
C GLU A 292 -51.60 25.06 -21.57
N GLU A 293 -51.26 23.79 -21.29
CA GLU A 293 -50.09 23.45 -20.47
C GLU A 293 -48.75 23.49 -21.24
N MET A 294 -48.73 23.09 -22.52
CA MET A 294 -47.51 23.04 -23.33
C MET A 294 -47.28 24.29 -24.18
N GLY A 295 -48.34 25.07 -24.44
CA GLY A 295 -48.30 26.29 -25.25
C GLY A 295 -47.28 27.33 -24.78
N PRO A 296 -47.31 27.76 -23.50
CA PRO A 296 -46.35 28.76 -23.01
C PRO A 296 -44.90 28.31 -23.15
N ALA A 297 -44.60 27.05 -22.80
CA ALA A 297 -43.26 26.48 -22.93
C ALA A 297 -42.83 26.32 -24.40
N HIS A 298 -43.77 25.99 -25.30
CA HIS A 298 -43.51 25.94 -26.74
C HIS A 298 -43.24 27.33 -27.32
N ASP A 299 -43.99 28.36 -26.91
CA ASP A 299 -43.77 29.74 -27.34
C ASP A 299 -42.41 30.28 -26.87
N GLU A 300 -42.01 29.98 -25.62
CA GLU A 300 -40.67 30.27 -25.10
C GLU A 300 -39.56 29.53 -25.87
N LEU A 301 -39.82 28.29 -26.29
CA LEU A 301 -38.89 27.52 -27.10
C LEU A 301 -38.75 28.09 -28.53
N VAL A 302 -39.85 28.54 -29.14
CA VAL A 302 -39.83 29.25 -30.44
C VAL A 302 -39.08 30.57 -30.32
N ALA A 303 -39.29 31.33 -29.25
CA ALA A 303 -38.55 32.55 -28.96
C ALA A 303 -37.05 32.26 -28.79
N SER A 304 -36.71 31.18 -28.09
CA SER A 304 -35.34 30.70 -27.91
C SER A 304 -34.69 30.30 -29.24
N ALA A 305 -35.41 29.61 -30.13
CA ALA A 305 -34.95 29.28 -31.47
C ALA A 305 -34.60 30.56 -32.26
N LYS A 306 -35.47 31.56 -32.22
CA LYS A 306 -35.24 32.86 -32.86
C LYS A 306 -34.03 33.59 -32.28
N ALA A 307 -33.86 33.58 -30.95
CA ALA A 307 -32.72 34.19 -30.28
C ALA A 307 -31.40 33.51 -30.65
N LEU A 308 -31.36 32.17 -30.70
CA LEU A 308 -30.16 31.41 -31.09
C LEU A 308 -29.75 31.59 -32.56
N ARG A 309 -30.71 31.90 -33.45
CA ARG A 309 -30.43 32.28 -34.84
C ARG A 309 -29.78 33.67 -34.97
N ALA A 310 -29.90 34.54 -33.96
CA ALA A 310 -29.24 35.84 -33.97
C ALA A 310 -27.70 35.68 -34.01
N ARG A 311 -26.99 36.62 -34.64
CA ARG A 311 -25.53 36.49 -34.87
C ARG A 311 -24.73 36.28 -33.57
N LYS A 312 -25.16 36.90 -32.46
CA LYS A 312 -24.58 36.77 -31.11
C LYS A 312 -25.68 36.75 -30.03
N PRO A 313 -26.14 35.57 -29.59
CA PRO A 313 -27.04 35.47 -28.44
C PRO A 313 -26.30 35.85 -27.14
N THR A 314 -27.01 36.47 -26.18
CA THR A 314 -26.44 36.81 -24.87
C THR A 314 -26.32 35.56 -23.97
N PRO A 315 -25.50 35.58 -22.91
CA PRO A 315 -25.42 34.49 -21.94
C PRO A 315 -26.79 34.15 -21.33
N GLU A 316 -27.61 35.16 -21.06
CA GLU A 316 -28.98 35.00 -20.56
C GLU A 316 -29.85 34.27 -21.58
N GLN A 317 -29.84 34.70 -22.85
CA GLN A 317 -30.57 34.03 -23.94
C GLN A 317 -30.14 32.57 -24.14
N PHE A 318 -28.87 32.27 -23.89
CA PHE A 318 -28.35 30.91 -23.97
C PHE A 318 -28.83 30.02 -22.81
N ALA A 319 -28.89 30.58 -21.59
CA ALA A 319 -29.42 29.90 -20.41
C ALA A 319 -30.94 29.70 -20.49
N GLU A 320 -31.67 30.71 -20.97
CA GLU A 320 -33.09 30.64 -21.26
C GLU A 320 -33.40 29.53 -22.27
N ALA A 321 -32.65 29.47 -23.38
CA ALA A 321 -32.83 28.43 -24.38
C ALA A 321 -32.57 27.01 -23.86
N LYS A 322 -31.56 26.82 -22.98
CA LYS A 322 -31.34 25.52 -22.30
C LYS A 322 -32.51 25.14 -21.40
N THR A 323 -33.04 26.11 -20.67
CA THR A 323 -34.17 25.91 -19.75
C THR A 323 -35.44 25.58 -20.52
N ALA A 324 -35.75 26.34 -21.57
CA ALA A 324 -36.89 26.10 -22.46
C ALA A 324 -36.81 24.72 -23.10
N ALA A 325 -35.65 24.33 -23.64
CA ALA A 325 -35.45 23.00 -24.22
C ALA A 325 -35.65 21.88 -23.18
N PHE A 326 -35.14 22.04 -21.95
CA PHE A 326 -35.32 21.07 -20.88
C PHE A 326 -36.79 20.92 -20.46
N VAL A 327 -37.49 22.04 -20.23
CA VAL A 327 -38.90 22.06 -19.83
C VAL A 327 -39.76 21.42 -20.91
N VAL A 328 -39.57 21.81 -22.17
CA VAL A 328 -40.33 21.23 -23.29
C VAL A 328 -40.04 19.75 -23.47
N ARG A 329 -38.78 19.30 -23.35
CA ARG A 329 -38.45 17.86 -23.39
C ARG A 329 -39.24 17.08 -22.32
N LYS A 330 -39.32 17.60 -21.10
CA LYS A 330 -40.09 16.97 -20.01
C LYS A 330 -41.60 16.97 -20.27
N LEU A 331 -42.14 18.03 -20.87
CA LEU A 331 -43.55 18.10 -21.25
C LEU A 331 -43.88 17.14 -22.42
N VAL A 332 -42.99 17.02 -23.41
CA VAL A 332 -43.11 16.03 -24.48
C VAL A 332 -43.13 14.62 -23.90
N GLU A 333 -42.19 14.26 -23.00
CA GLU A 333 -42.19 12.96 -22.30
C GLU A 333 -43.50 12.70 -21.54
N LYS A 334 -44.05 13.72 -20.85
CA LYS A 334 -45.32 13.64 -20.11
C LYS A 334 -46.52 13.33 -21.03
N TYR A 335 -46.55 13.95 -22.21
CA TYR A 335 -47.72 13.90 -23.11
C TYR A 335 -47.62 12.88 -24.25
N GLU A 336 -46.46 12.25 -24.45
CA GLU A 336 -46.24 11.20 -25.45
C GLU A 336 -47.28 10.07 -25.43
N PRO A 337 -47.68 9.51 -24.25
CA PRO A 337 -48.69 8.45 -24.22
C PRO A 337 -50.07 8.92 -24.70
N GLN A 338 -50.40 10.20 -24.54
CA GLN A 338 -51.67 10.79 -24.98
C GLN A 338 -51.65 11.08 -26.49
N ALA A 339 -50.50 11.43 -27.06
CA ALA A 339 -50.31 11.57 -28.51
C ALA A 339 -50.60 10.27 -29.27
N SER A 340 -50.25 9.10 -28.70
CA SER A 340 -50.53 7.80 -29.33
C SER A 340 -52.03 7.48 -29.45
N ARG A 341 -52.87 8.12 -28.62
CA ARG A 341 -54.31 7.89 -28.51
C ARG A 341 -55.17 8.95 -29.21
N SER A 342 -54.57 10.09 -29.57
CA SER A 342 -55.25 11.20 -30.26
C SER A 342 -54.36 11.75 -31.37
N PRO A 343 -54.76 11.57 -32.66
CA PRO A 343 -54.01 12.10 -33.80
C PRO A 343 -53.76 13.62 -33.72
N ALA A 344 -54.71 14.37 -33.17
CA ALA A 344 -54.58 15.82 -33.01
C ALA A 344 -53.52 16.21 -31.97
N ILE A 345 -53.42 15.47 -30.85
CA ILE A 345 -52.34 15.66 -29.86
C ILE A 345 -51.00 15.22 -30.46
N GLY A 346 -50.98 14.13 -31.22
CA GLY A 346 -49.77 13.64 -31.91
C GLY A 346 -49.18 14.64 -32.91
N GLN A 347 -50.02 15.32 -33.69
CA GLN A 347 -49.56 16.37 -34.62
C GLN A 347 -48.94 17.56 -33.87
N TYR A 348 -49.58 18.04 -32.80
CA TYR A 348 -49.05 19.16 -32.01
C TYR A 348 -47.73 18.82 -31.31
N ILE A 349 -47.61 17.62 -30.69
CA ILE A 349 -46.34 17.17 -30.09
C ILE A 349 -45.24 17.03 -31.15
N THR A 350 -45.56 16.64 -32.38
CA THR A 350 -44.57 16.53 -33.47
C THR A 350 -44.02 17.90 -33.86
N GLU A 351 -44.87 18.93 -33.95
CA GLU A 351 -44.44 20.31 -34.18
C GLU A 351 -43.49 20.81 -33.07
N VAL A 352 -43.87 20.59 -31.81
CA VAL A 352 -43.04 20.95 -30.64
C VAL A 352 -41.70 20.21 -30.63
N LYS A 353 -41.69 18.91 -30.97
CA LYS A 353 -40.46 18.12 -31.11
C LYS A 353 -39.53 18.67 -32.20
N ASN A 354 -40.06 19.11 -33.33
CA ASN A 354 -39.26 19.68 -34.41
C ASN A 354 -38.56 20.97 -33.95
N THR A 355 -39.28 21.87 -33.29
CA THR A 355 -38.71 23.10 -32.70
C THR A 355 -37.66 22.76 -31.63
N LEU A 356 -37.92 21.73 -30.80
CA LEU A 356 -36.99 21.28 -29.77
C LEU A 356 -35.67 20.78 -30.36
N VAL A 357 -35.73 19.94 -31.39
CA VAL A 357 -34.54 19.46 -32.11
C VAL A 357 -33.75 20.62 -32.72
N GLU A 358 -34.44 21.61 -33.29
CA GLU A 358 -33.78 22.80 -33.84
C GLU A 358 -33.00 23.57 -32.77
N VAL A 359 -33.64 23.86 -31.62
CA VAL A 359 -33.01 24.56 -30.50
C VAL A 359 -31.83 23.78 -29.93
N GLU A 360 -31.98 22.46 -29.74
CA GLU A 360 -30.90 21.60 -29.23
C GLU A 360 -29.69 21.57 -30.18
N VAL A 361 -29.92 21.48 -31.48
CA VAL A 361 -28.86 21.56 -32.51
C VAL A 361 -28.17 22.92 -32.46
N ALA A 362 -28.93 24.01 -32.38
CA ALA A 362 -28.37 25.35 -32.29
C ALA A 362 -27.54 25.57 -31.01
N LEU A 363 -28.02 25.07 -29.86
CA LEU A 363 -27.27 25.11 -28.59
C LEU A 363 -25.94 24.34 -28.68
N GLN A 364 -25.94 23.19 -29.34
CA GLN A 364 -24.73 22.38 -29.56
C GLN A 364 -23.71 23.10 -30.45
N VAL A 365 -24.14 23.68 -31.57
CA VAL A 365 -23.25 24.46 -32.46
C VAL A 365 -22.67 25.68 -31.73
N ARG A 366 -23.50 26.45 -31.01
CA ARG A 366 -23.06 27.65 -30.30
C ARG A 366 -22.11 27.34 -29.13
N SER A 367 -22.31 26.23 -28.44
CA SER A 367 -21.38 25.78 -27.39
C SER A 367 -20.01 25.46 -27.97
N LEU A 368 -19.96 24.80 -29.13
CA LEU A 368 -18.70 24.55 -29.83
C LEU A 368 -18.03 25.86 -30.27
N ASP A 369 -18.78 26.79 -30.86
CA ASP A 369 -18.21 28.06 -31.32
C ASP A 369 -17.65 28.90 -30.17
N ALA A 370 -18.32 28.95 -29.01
CA ALA A 370 -17.81 29.64 -27.83
C ALA A 370 -16.49 29.02 -27.35
N ALA A 371 -16.43 27.70 -27.17
CA ALA A 371 -15.22 27.01 -26.77
C ALA A 371 -14.07 27.15 -27.80
N ARG A 372 -14.40 27.24 -29.10
CA ARG A 372 -13.42 27.52 -30.16
C ARG A 372 -12.84 28.93 -30.04
N VAL A 373 -13.66 29.94 -29.77
CA VAL A 373 -13.20 31.32 -29.58
C VAL A 373 -12.24 31.41 -28.39
N ASP A 374 -12.55 30.74 -27.29
CA ASP A 374 -11.69 30.68 -26.10
C ASP A 374 -10.33 30.04 -26.43
N VAL A 375 -10.32 28.93 -27.18
CA VAL A 375 -9.07 28.31 -27.65
C VAL A 375 -8.27 29.26 -28.54
N VAL A 376 -8.91 29.91 -29.52
CA VAL A 376 -8.22 30.86 -30.41
C VAL A 376 -7.63 32.03 -29.62
N GLN A 377 -8.37 32.55 -28.64
CA GLN A 377 -7.91 33.64 -27.79
C GLN A 377 -6.74 33.22 -26.89
N ALA A 378 -6.80 32.03 -26.29
CA ALA A 378 -5.74 31.49 -25.47
C ALA A 378 -4.46 31.21 -26.30
N LEU A 379 -4.60 30.68 -27.52
CA LEU A 379 -3.46 30.49 -28.43
C LEU A 379 -2.83 31.84 -28.84
N ARG A 380 -3.64 32.88 -29.10
CA ARG A 380 -3.12 34.24 -29.35
C ARG A 380 -2.36 34.82 -28.15
N ASN A 381 -2.75 34.49 -26.93
CA ASN A 381 -2.00 34.90 -25.74
C ASN A 381 -0.60 34.27 -25.71
N LEU A 382 -0.43 33.05 -26.24
CA LEU A 382 0.89 32.38 -26.36
C LEU A 382 1.80 33.00 -27.42
N GLU A 383 1.25 33.67 -28.43
CA GLU A 383 2.03 34.38 -29.46
C GLU A 383 2.74 35.64 -28.92
N LYS A 384 2.38 36.11 -27.72
CA LYS A 384 3.06 37.22 -27.06
C LYS A 384 4.54 36.89 -26.80
N ARG A 385 5.37 37.93 -26.65
CA ARG A 385 6.85 37.82 -26.61
C ARG A 385 7.38 36.99 -25.44
N ALA A 386 6.68 36.94 -24.30
CA ALA A 386 7.09 36.20 -23.11
C ALA A 386 5.85 35.60 -22.42
N PRO A 387 5.29 34.51 -22.96
CA PRO A 387 4.13 33.89 -22.35
C PRO A 387 4.51 33.23 -21.03
N THR A 388 3.61 33.33 -20.05
CA THR A 388 3.77 32.72 -18.73
C THR A 388 3.31 31.26 -18.76
N ASP A 389 3.75 30.48 -17.78
CA ASP A 389 3.32 29.08 -17.65
C ASP A 389 1.79 28.99 -17.40
N GLU A 390 1.22 29.98 -16.71
CA GLU A 390 -0.23 30.14 -16.54
C GLU A 390 -0.98 30.28 -17.87
N GLN A 391 -0.42 31.00 -18.84
CA GLN A 391 -1.04 31.15 -20.17
C GLN A 391 -1.00 29.85 -20.97
N PHE A 392 0.02 29.01 -20.77
CA PHE A 392 0.05 27.65 -21.34
C PHE A 392 -1.05 26.77 -20.72
N GLU A 393 -1.24 26.86 -19.41
CA GLU A 393 -2.32 26.15 -18.72
C GLU A 393 -3.72 26.65 -19.13
N GLU A 394 -3.88 27.95 -19.35
CA GLU A 394 -5.11 28.55 -19.89
C GLU A 394 -5.44 27.96 -21.28
N ALA A 395 -4.46 27.91 -22.18
CA ALA A 395 -4.63 27.32 -23.51
C ALA A 395 -4.93 25.81 -23.47
N ASN A 396 -4.26 25.06 -22.58
CA ASN A 396 -4.53 23.65 -22.38
C ASN A 396 -5.93 23.39 -21.80
N THR A 397 -6.37 24.25 -20.87
CA THR A 397 -7.72 24.21 -20.29
C THR A 397 -8.76 24.51 -21.36
N ALA A 398 -8.57 25.55 -22.19
CA ALA A 398 -9.47 25.88 -23.29
C ALA A 398 -9.58 24.72 -24.30
N LEU A 399 -8.46 24.09 -24.67
CA LEU A 399 -8.46 22.92 -25.56
C LEU A 399 -9.17 21.71 -24.94
N THR A 400 -9.03 21.52 -23.63
CA THR A 400 -9.74 20.48 -22.88
C THR A 400 -11.24 20.74 -22.84
N ILE A 401 -11.67 21.99 -22.61
CA ILE A 401 -13.08 22.40 -22.66
C ILE A 401 -13.65 22.17 -24.06
N LEU A 402 -12.93 22.53 -25.11
CA LEU A 402 -13.35 22.28 -26.50
C LEU A 402 -13.48 20.77 -26.79
N SER A 403 -12.54 19.96 -26.32
CA SER A 403 -12.60 18.49 -26.45
C SER A 403 -13.81 17.89 -25.73
N LYS A 404 -14.04 18.27 -24.47
CA LYS A 404 -15.21 17.80 -23.70
C LYS A 404 -16.52 18.26 -24.32
N THR A 405 -16.59 19.49 -24.82
CA THR A 405 -17.78 20.01 -25.52
C THR A 405 -18.05 19.17 -26.78
N LEU A 406 -17.00 18.85 -27.55
CA LEU A 406 -17.09 17.99 -28.72
C LEU A 406 -17.59 16.56 -28.42
N GLU A 407 -17.28 16.00 -27.25
CA GLU A 407 -17.78 14.69 -26.83
C GLU A 407 -19.30 14.70 -26.56
N THR A 408 -19.86 15.85 -26.17
CA THR A 408 -21.29 15.99 -25.82
C THR A 408 -22.22 16.29 -26.99
N VAL A 409 -21.68 16.60 -28.18
CA VAL A 409 -22.49 16.95 -29.35
C VAL A 409 -22.77 15.75 -30.24
N HIS A 410 -23.91 15.77 -30.95
CA HIS A 410 -24.23 14.75 -31.94
C HIS A 410 -23.48 15.01 -33.24
N ALA A 411 -22.18 14.70 -33.28
CA ALA A 411 -21.29 15.02 -34.39
C ALA A 411 -21.69 14.40 -35.75
N LYS A 412 -22.58 13.40 -35.78
CA LYS A 412 -23.13 12.80 -37.01
C LYS A 412 -24.35 13.57 -37.56
N ASN A 413 -24.90 14.52 -36.81
CA ASN A 413 -25.97 15.38 -37.31
C ASN A 413 -25.39 16.31 -38.40
N PRO A 414 -25.96 16.34 -39.63
CA PRO A 414 -25.46 17.18 -40.72
C PRO A 414 -25.33 18.67 -40.36
N ALA A 415 -26.18 19.19 -39.48
CA ALA A 415 -26.15 20.59 -39.06
C ALA A 415 -24.99 20.91 -38.08
N ILE A 416 -24.42 19.90 -37.42
CA ILE A 416 -23.34 20.05 -36.41
C ILE A 416 -21.99 19.60 -36.97
N SER A 417 -22.00 18.64 -37.90
CA SER A 417 -20.80 18.01 -38.47
C SER A 417 -19.73 19.02 -38.92
N PRO A 418 -20.05 20.15 -39.59
CA PRO A 418 -19.03 21.15 -39.96
C PRO A 418 -18.34 21.78 -38.74
N ALA A 419 -19.10 22.26 -37.76
CA ALA A 419 -18.55 22.86 -36.54
C ALA A 419 -17.74 21.85 -35.71
N ALA A 420 -18.19 20.58 -35.67
CA ALA A 420 -17.47 19.50 -35.02
C ALA A 420 -16.14 19.17 -35.74
N ALA A 421 -16.10 19.19 -37.07
CA ALA A 421 -14.89 18.98 -37.85
C ALA A 421 -13.87 20.12 -37.63
N GLU A 422 -14.33 21.37 -37.66
CA GLU A 422 -13.48 22.53 -37.38
C GLU A 422 -12.94 22.51 -35.94
N ALA A 423 -13.74 22.11 -34.96
CA ALA A 423 -13.29 21.92 -33.58
C ALA A 423 -12.21 20.83 -33.45
N ARG A 424 -12.37 19.68 -34.13
CA ARG A 424 -11.34 18.62 -34.15
C ARG A 424 -10.03 19.11 -34.75
N GLN A 425 -10.13 19.85 -35.86
CA GLN A 425 -8.97 20.41 -36.54
C GLN A 425 -8.27 21.43 -35.63
N LEU A 426 -9.02 22.33 -35.00
CA LEU A 426 -8.48 23.31 -34.06
C LEU A 426 -7.83 22.65 -32.82
N ILE A 427 -8.39 21.55 -32.30
CA ILE A 427 -7.76 20.81 -31.19
C ILE A 427 -6.39 20.26 -31.63
N LYS A 428 -6.32 19.68 -32.84
CA LYS A 428 -5.08 19.13 -33.39
C LYS A 428 -4.04 20.22 -33.62
N ASP A 429 -4.42 21.28 -34.32
CA ASP A 429 -3.52 22.38 -34.68
C ASP A 429 -3.12 23.19 -33.44
N GLY A 430 -4.05 23.41 -32.51
CA GLY A 430 -3.80 24.11 -31.24
C GLY A 430 -2.82 23.37 -30.34
N LYS A 431 -2.92 22.03 -30.24
CA LYS A 431 -1.92 21.23 -29.52
C LYS A 431 -0.53 21.33 -30.16
N ALA A 432 -0.46 21.21 -31.49
CA ALA A 432 0.81 21.33 -32.21
C ALA A 432 1.42 22.74 -32.09
N ALA A 433 0.60 23.78 -32.19
CA ALA A 433 1.02 25.17 -32.03
C ALA A 433 1.53 25.45 -30.61
N MET A 434 0.82 24.95 -29.58
CA MET A 434 1.23 25.08 -28.18
C MET A 434 2.55 24.37 -27.91
N GLU A 435 2.73 23.14 -28.39
CA GLU A 435 3.98 22.39 -28.22
C GLU A 435 5.16 23.11 -28.88
N LYS A 436 4.98 23.57 -30.13
CA LYS A 436 5.99 24.37 -30.84
C LYS A 436 6.32 25.63 -30.07
N ARG A 437 5.32 26.37 -29.59
CA ARG A 437 5.54 27.63 -28.88
C ARG A 437 6.19 27.42 -27.52
N ARG A 438 5.83 26.35 -26.81
CA ARG A 438 6.46 25.96 -25.54
C ARG A 438 7.95 25.70 -25.75
N TYR A 439 8.29 24.93 -26.78
CA TYR A 439 9.67 24.68 -27.16
C TYR A 439 10.45 25.98 -27.45
N GLU A 440 9.89 26.89 -28.25
CA GLU A 440 10.54 28.18 -28.56
C GLU A 440 10.79 29.02 -27.31
N VAL A 441 9.82 29.09 -26.40
CA VAL A 441 9.91 29.88 -25.16
C VAL A 441 10.93 29.28 -24.20
N ASP A 442 10.91 27.95 -24.03
CA ASP A 442 11.88 27.27 -23.18
C ASP A 442 13.30 27.41 -23.75
N LEU A 443 13.47 27.37 -25.07
CA LEU A 443 14.74 27.64 -25.74
C LEU A 443 15.23 29.08 -25.49
N GLN A 444 14.35 30.07 -25.57
CA GLN A 444 14.68 31.48 -25.29
C GLN A 444 15.08 31.69 -23.83
N ARG A 445 14.30 31.14 -22.89
CA ARG A 445 14.62 31.18 -21.45
C ARG A 445 15.96 30.52 -21.18
N GLN A 446 16.24 29.40 -21.83
CA GLN A 446 17.50 28.69 -21.70
C GLN A 446 18.69 29.52 -22.23
N ARG A 447 18.56 30.17 -23.40
CA ARG A 447 19.58 31.11 -23.90
C ARG A 447 19.83 32.25 -22.92
N ALA A 448 18.77 32.87 -22.39
CA ALA A 448 18.89 33.96 -21.42
C ALA A 448 19.64 33.54 -20.14
N LYS A 449 19.38 32.34 -19.63
CA LYS A 449 20.12 31.79 -18.48
C LYS A 449 21.60 31.58 -18.77
N VAL A 450 21.95 31.07 -19.97
CA VAL A 450 23.35 30.90 -20.37
C VAL A 450 24.03 32.28 -20.50
N ASP A 451 23.36 33.26 -21.10
CA ASP A 451 23.88 34.62 -21.23
C ASP A 451 24.11 35.29 -19.87
N GLU A 452 23.19 35.12 -18.92
CA GLU A 452 23.34 35.59 -17.55
C GLU A 452 24.53 34.93 -16.85
N ALA A 453 24.65 33.61 -16.94
CA ALA A 453 25.80 32.87 -16.39
C ALA A 453 27.13 33.32 -17.01
N ARG A 454 27.18 33.50 -18.33
CA ARG A 454 28.35 34.03 -19.05
C ARG A 454 28.71 35.44 -18.58
N LYS A 455 27.72 36.32 -18.42
CA LYS A 455 27.91 37.70 -17.96
C LYS A 455 28.46 37.72 -16.54
N ASN A 456 27.89 36.93 -15.64
CA ASN A 456 28.34 36.83 -14.25
C ASN A 456 29.77 36.28 -14.16
N ALA A 457 30.06 35.17 -14.85
CA ALA A 457 31.41 34.62 -14.90
C ALA A 457 32.43 35.61 -15.47
N THR A 458 32.07 36.33 -16.54
CA THR A 458 32.93 37.37 -17.12
C THR A 458 33.22 38.49 -16.12
N ALA A 459 32.22 38.93 -15.35
CA ALA A 459 32.38 39.98 -14.34
C ALA A 459 33.29 39.53 -13.19
N VAL A 460 33.09 38.33 -12.65
CA VAL A 460 33.91 37.78 -11.56
C VAL A 460 35.34 37.53 -12.02
N VAL A 461 35.53 36.96 -13.22
CA VAL A 461 36.87 36.76 -13.80
C VAL A 461 37.58 38.09 -14.07
N ALA A 462 36.87 39.14 -14.47
CA ALA A 462 37.47 40.47 -14.60
C ALA A 462 37.92 41.04 -13.25
N GLN A 463 37.20 40.74 -12.16
CA GLN A 463 37.55 41.22 -10.82
C GLN A 463 38.87 40.62 -10.31
N ILE A 464 39.14 39.33 -10.56
CA ILE A 464 40.40 38.69 -10.12
C ILE A 464 41.64 39.15 -10.89
N GLN A 465 41.46 39.84 -12.03
CA GLN A 465 42.57 40.44 -12.78
C GLN A 465 43.09 41.73 -12.11
N LYS A 466 42.36 42.29 -11.15
CA LYS A 466 42.82 43.43 -10.33
C LYS A 466 43.88 42.97 -9.32
N ASP A 467 44.58 43.92 -8.70
CA ASP A 467 45.73 43.62 -7.86
C ASP A 467 45.34 42.88 -6.56
N LYS A 468 46.01 41.73 -6.35
CA LYS A 468 45.92 40.83 -5.19
C LYS A 468 44.49 40.30 -4.89
N PRO A 469 43.93 39.43 -5.75
CA PRO A 469 42.71 38.72 -5.41
C PRO A 469 42.96 37.76 -4.25
N THR A 470 41.94 37.57 -3.40
CA THR A 470 41.97 36.54 -2.35
C THR A 470 41.73 35.16 -2.93
N GLU A 471 42.12 34.11 -2.21
CA GLU A 471 41.84 32.72 -2.60
C GLU A 471 40.33 32.46 -2.77
N ALA A 472 39.51 33.07 -1.91
CA ALA A 472 38.06 33.03 -2.02
C ALA A 472 37.54 33.63 -3.34
N GLN A 473 38.11 34.76 -3.79
CA GLN A 473 37.73 35.39 -5.06
C GLN A 473 38.14 34.55 -6.28
N LEU A 474 39.28 33.84 -6.21
CA LEU A 474 39.68 32.90 -7.25
C LEU A 474 38.72 31.71 -7.32
N LEU A 475 38.33 31.15 -6.17
CA LEU A 475 37.36 30.06 -6.11
C LEU A 475 35.97 30.49 -6.60
N GLU A 476 35.54 31.71 -6.25
CA GLU A 476 34.29 32.30 -6.75
C GLU A 476 34.29 32.40 -8.28
N ALA A 477 35.40 32.84 -8.88
CA ALA A 477 35.56 32.88 -10.33
C ALA A 477 35.46 31.49 -10.97
N GLU A 478 36.10 30.48 -10.39
CA GLU A 478 36.03 29.09 -10.87
C GLU A 478 34.61 28.54 -10.80
N ASN A 479 33.90 28.81 -9.71
CA ASN A 479 32.51 28.38 -9.54
C ASN A 479 31.57 29.09 -10.51
N ALA A 480 31.77 30.39 -10.76
CA ALA A 480 31.00 31.13 -11.75
C ALA A 480 31.21 30.58 -13.18
N VAL A 481 32.43 30.20 -13.54
CA VAL A 481 32.71 29.54 -14.83
C VAL A 481 32.08 28.15 -14.91
N LYS A 482 32.16 27.33 -13.85
CA LYS A 482 31.49 26.01 -13.79
C LYS A 482 29.97 26.13 -13.94
N GLN A 483 29.36 27.19 -13.41
CA GLN A 483 27.93 27.42 -13.53
C GLN A 483 27.48 27.59 -14.98
N ILE A 484 28.33 28.09 -15.88
CA ILE A 484 28.04 28.09 -17.32
C ILE A 484 27.82 26.67 -17.82
N GLY A 485 28.69 25.72 -17.43
CA GLY A 485 28.57 24.31 -17.78
C GLY A 485 27.26 23.69 -17.29
N VAL A 486 26.91 23.92 -16.01
CA VAL A 486 25.65 23.44 -15.42
C VAL A 486 24.43 23.94 -16.19
N VAL A 487 24.42 25.24 -16.55
CA VAL A 487 23.31 25.80 -17.32
C VAL A 487 23.30 25.22 -18.73
N LEU A 488 24.45 25.06 -19.40
CA LEU A 488 24.52 24.45 -20.74
C LEU A 488 24.05 22.99 -20.75
N ASP A 489 24.32 22.22 -19.71
CA ASP A 489 23.89 20.82 -19.60
C ASP A 489 22.37 20.71 -19.46
N ALA A 490 21.72 21.64 -18.75
CA ALA A 490 20.25 21.73 -18.73
C ALA A 490 19.67 22.01 -20.14
N GLY A 491 20.46 22.62 -21.02
CA GLY A 491 20.12 22.88 -22.42
C GLY A 491 20.41 21.74 -23.39
N ALA A 492 20.98 20.60 -22.94
CA ALA A 492 21.35 19.49 -23.81
C ALA A 492 20.21 18.96 -24.71
N PRO A 493 18.93 18.92 -24.29
CA PRO A 493 17.83 18.52 -25.17
C PRO A 493 17.66 19.43 -26.40
N PHE A 494 17.97 20.73 -26.28
CA PHE A 494 17.87 21.69 -27.38
C PHE A 494 18.99 21.51 -28.40
N VAL A 495 20.18 21.07 -27.99
CA VAL A 495 21.33 20.84 -28.88
C VAL A 495 21.00 19.81 -29.97
N LYS A 496 20.17 18.81 -29.66
CA LYS A 496 19.77 17.77 -30.63
C LYS A 496 18.70 18.25 -31.60
N LYS A 497 17.91 19.24 -31.22
CA LYS A 497 16.70 19.68 -31.92
C LYS A 497 16.88 21.00 -32.68
N ASP A 498 17.83 21.83 -32.26
CA ASP A 498 18.08 23.16 -32.82
C ASP A 498 19.58 23.36 -33.10
N ARG A 499 19.91 23.49 -34.38
CA ARG A 499 21.29 23.64 -34.86
C ARG A 499 21.91 24.96 -34.38
N ASP A 500 21.14 26.04 -34.31
CA ASP A 500 21.64 27.35 -33.89
C ASP A 500 21.97 27.34 -32.39
N TYR A 501 21.16 26.65 -31.58
CA TYR A 501 21.46 26.44 -30.18
C TYR A 501 22.68 25.54 -29.99
N ALA A 502 22.86 24.51 -30.83
CA ALA A 502 24.06 23.67 -30.79
C ALA A 502 25.34 24.49 -31.05
N LEU A 503 25.31 25.39 -32.04
CA LEU A 503 26.42 26.32 -32.31
C LEU A 503 26.65 27.29 -31.15
N TYR A 504 25.57 27.88 -30.62
CA TYR A 504 25.64 28.77 -29.46
C TYR A 504 26.20 28.08 -28.20
N ALA A 505 25.80 26.83 -27.95
CA ALA A 505 26.31 26.04 -26.83
C ALA A 505 27.80 25.73 -27.01
N LYS A 506 28.25 25.43 -28.25
CA LYS A 506 29.67 25.25 -28.57
C LYS A 506 30.47 26.53 -28.30
N GLU A 507 30.02 27.67 -28.82
CA GLU A 507 30.66 28.98 -28.57
C GLU A 507 30.72 29.30 -27.06
N SER A 508 29.65 28.99 -26.33
CA SER A 508 29.60 29.20 -24.87
C SER A 508 30.61 28.31 -24.13
N LYS A 509 30.84 27.07 -24.60
CA LYS A 509 31.90 26.18 -24.05
C LYS A 509 33.30 26.69 -24.36
N GLU A 510 33.53 27.21 -25.57
CA GLU A 510 34.80 27.86 -25.93
C GLU A 510 35.06 29.07 -25.03
N ARG A 511 34.03 29.90 -24.78
CA ARG A 511 34.14 31.05 -23.86
C ARG A 511 34.39 30.63 -22.41
N MET A 512 33.76 29.54 -21.97
CA MET A 512 34.00 28.94 -20.65
C MET A 512 35.47 28.51 -20.50
N ALA A 513 36.04 27.86 -21.52
CA ALA A 513 37.45 27.46 -21.53
C ALA A 513 38.39 28.68 -21.50
N GLU A 514 38.11 29.72 -22.28
CA GLU A 514 38.89 30.97 -22.27
C GLU A 514 38.89 31.65 -20.88
N LEU A 515 37.74 31.68 -20.20
CA LEU A 515 37.64 32.22 -18.85
C LEU A 515 38.40 31.36 -17.83
N SER A 516 38.31 30.03 -17.96
CA SER A 516 39.09 29.10 -17.12
C SER A 516 40.59 29.30 -17.30
N ASP A 517 41.07 29.45 -18.54
CA ASP A 517 42.48 29.73 -18.84
C ASP A 517 42.95 31.05 -18.24
N ARG A 518 42.10 32.09 -18.26
CA ARG A 518 42.40 33.39 -17.62
C ARG A 518 42.57 33.26 -16.10
N ILE A 519 41.76 32.43 -15.45
CA ILE A 519 41.90 32.14 -14.02
C ILE A 519 43.23 31.42 -13.77
N THR A 520 43.52 30.36 -14.53
CA THR A 520 44.76 29.58 -14.40
C THR A 520 46.01 30.44 -14.57
N ARG A 521 46.06 31.28 -15.62
CA ARG A 521 47.17 32.22 -15.84
C ARG A 521 47.33 33.20 -14.68
N ARG A 522 46.21 33.69 -14.10
CA ARG A 522 46.28 34.59 -12.95
C ARG A 522 46.81 33.89 -11.70
N LYS A 523 46.40 32.65 -11.43
CA LYS A 523 46.95 31.82 -10.34
C LYS A 523 48.46 31.61 -10.48
N ILE A 524 48.93 31.27 -11.68
CA ILE A 524 50.36 31.13 -11.99
C ILE A 524 51.10 32.44 -11.72
N ALA A 525 50.59 33.56 -12.23
CA ALA A 525 51.22 34.87 -12.02
C ALA A 525 51.33 35.26 -10.54
N LEU A 526 50.30 34.98 -9.72
CA LEU A 526 50.34 35.24 -8.28
C LEU A 526 51.35 34.33 -7.56
N SER A 527 51.37 33.04 -7.90
CA SER A 527 52.37 32.10 -7.38
C SER A 527 53.79 32.54 -7.74
N ALA A 528 54.00 33.04 -8.97
CA ALA A 528 55.29 33.56 -9.43
C ALA A 528 55.72 34.83 -8.69
N VAL A 529 54.78 35.75 -8.40
CA VAL A 529 55.09 36.94 -7.57
C VAL A 529 55.53 36.53 -6.17
N GLU A 530 54.78 35.65 -5.53
CA GLU A 530 55.13 35.14 -4.19
C GLU A 530 56.45 34.37 -4.19
N ALA A 531 56.67 33.50 -5.18
CA ALA A 531 57.89 32.73 -5.35
C ALA A 531 59.11 33.63 -5.49
N ARG A 532 59.01 34.71 -6.26
CA ARG A 532 60.10 35.69 -6.43
C ARG A 532 60.41 36.42 -5.12
N ALA A 533 59.40 36.78 -4.35
CA ALA A 533 59.59 37.41 -3.04
C ALA A 533 60.32 36.46 -2.07
N GLN A 534 59.83 35.22 -1.94
CA GLN A 534 60.46 34.20 -1.10
C GLN A 534 61.90 33.89 -1.56
N LEU A 535 62.13 33.79 -2.88
CA LEU A 535 63.48 33.55 -3.41
C LEU A 535 64.42 34.70 -3.08
N THR A 536 63.96 35.96 -3.22
CA THR A 536 64.75 37.15 -2.90
C THR A 536 65.12 37.18 -1.42
N GLU A 537 64.16 36.88 -0.54
CA GLU A 537 64.39 36.77 0.90
C GLU A 537 65.40 35.67 1.24
N ARG A 538 65.24 34.46 0.68
CA ARG A 538 66.15 33.33 0.91
C ARG A 538 67.57 33.63 0.42
N VAL A 539 67.72 34.28 -0.73
CA VAL A 539 69.03 34.75 -1.23
C VAL A 539 69.65 35.74 -0.25
N ALA A 540 68.88 36.72 0.26
CA ALA A 540 69.38 37.69 1.22
C ALA A 540 69.83 37.02 2.53
N THR A 541 69.02 36.11 3.09
CA THR A 541 69.38 35.35 4.30
C THR A 541 70.60 34.47 4.11
N ALA A 542 70.68 33.72 3.00
CA ALA A 542 71.83 32.88 2.70
C ALA A 542 73.11 33.71 2.56
N ARG A 543 73.02 34.87 1.89
CA ARG A 543 74.14 35.80 1.75
C ARG A 543 74.60 36.34 3.10
N GLU A 544 73.68 36.80 3.95
CA GLU A 544 74.01 37.29 5.28
C GLU A 544 74.75 36.23 6.12
N LYS A 545 74.25 34.98 6.13
CA LYS A 545 74.87 33.90 6.90
C LYS A 545 76.23 33.47 6.33
N VAL A 546 76.38 33.45 5.00
CA VAL A 546 77.65 33.11 4.35
C VAL A 546 78.69 34.23 4.51
N GLU A 547 78.29 35.50 4.56
CA GLU A 547 79.21 36.59 4.89
C GLU A 547 79.67 36.52 6.36
N ALA A 548 78.78 36.14 7.29
CA ALA A 548 79.12 36.04 8.71
C ALA A 548 80.20 34.97 9.01
N VAL A 549 80.28 33.89 8.21
CA VAL A 549 81.27 32.81 8.41
C VAL A 549 82.69 33.16 7.95
N LYS A 550 82.88 34.34 7.33
CA LYS A 550 84.22 34.85 7.01
C LYS A 550 84.94 35.43 8.23
N ALA A 551 84.22 35.68 9.32
CA ALA A 551 84.81 36.23 10.53
C ALA A 551 85.87 35.28 11.12
N LEU A 552 86.89 35.83 11.75
CA LEU A 552 87.94 35.04 12.42
C LEU A 552 87.42 34.20 13.58
N THR A 553 86.34 34.68 14.22
CA THR A 553 85.69 34.07 15.38
C THR A 553 84.59 33.08 15.02
N THR A 554 84.44 32.74 13.74
CA THR A 554 83.41 31.81 13.26
C THR A 554 83.56 30.43 13.90
N THR A 555 82.43 29.89 14.36
CA THR A 555 82.32 28.57 14.98
C THR A 555 81.76 27.52 14.01
N ASP A 556 81.82 26.25 14.39
CA ASP A 556 81.20 25.17 13.61
C ASP A 556 79.68 25.32 13.50
N ALA A 557 79.03 25.92 14.51
CA ALA A 557 77.60 26.20 14.50
C ALA A 557 77.23 27.29 13.47
N ASP A 558 78.10 28.29 13.28
CA ASP A 558 77.89 29.34 12.28
C ASP A 558 78.00 28.78 10.86
N ILE A 559 78.99 27.89 10.63
CA ILE A 559 79.16 27.16 9.36
C ILE A 559 77.93 26.31 9.05
N GLU A 560 77.42 25.57 10.03
CA GLU A 560 76.21 24.76 9.89
C GLU A 560 74.96 25.62 9.59
N ALA A 561 74.81 26.77 10.26
CA ALA A 561 73.71 27.70 10.00
C ALA A 561 73.78 28.31 8.58
N ALA A 562 74.98 28.62 8.09
CA ALA A 562 75.19 29.06 6.72
C ALA A 562 74.88 27.94 5.71
N SER A 563 75.32 26.70 5.98
CA SER A 563 75.01 25.52 5.15
C SER A 563 73.50 25.32 5.02
N LYS A 564 72.76 25.32 6.13
CA LYS A 564 71.29 25.20 6.11
C LYS A 564 70.61 26.31 5.33
N SER A 565 71.16 27.53 5.35
CA SER A 565 70.58 28.67 4.61
C SER A 565 70.79 28.53 3.10
N VAL A 566 71.97 28.04 2.69
CA VAL A 566 72.28 27.68 1.29
C VAL A 566 71.41 26.52 0.81
N ASP A 567 71.23 25.47 1.62
CA ASP A 567 70.36 24.34 1.30
C ASP A 567 68.89 24.76 1.17
N ALA A 568 68.41 25.65 2.04
CA ALA A 568 67.06 26.19 1.96
C ALA A 568 66.83 27.04 0.69
N LEU A 569 67.85 27.77 0.23
CA LEU A 569 67.81 28.48 -1.05
C LEU A 569 67.72 27.49 -2.22
N MET A 570 68.54 26.43 -2.21
CA MET A 570 68.49 25.37 -3.22
C MET A 570 67.11 24.72 -3.30
N GLN A 571 66.56 24.28 -2.15
CA GLN A 571 65.23 23.69 -2.07
C GLN A 571 64.12 24.65 -2.56
N ALA A 572 64.22 25.94 -2.25
CA ALA A 572 63.25 26.93 -2.70
C ALA A 572 63.21 27.07 -4.24
N ILE A 573 64.35 26.84 -4.92
CA ILE A 573 64.42 26.82 -6.39
C ILE A 573 63.86 25.49 -6.91
N GLU A 574 64.28 24.35 -6.37
CA GLU A 574 63.88 23.03 -6.84
C GLU A 574 62.37 22.77 -6.70
N THR A 575 61.78 23.14 -5.56
CA THR A 575 60.36 22.90 -5.26
C THR A 575 59.41 23.64 -6.21
N ARG A 576 59.88 24.67 -6.91
CA ARG A 576 59.07 25.49 -7.83
C ARG A 576 59.55 25.38 -9.28
N MET A 577 60.27 24.33 -9.64
CA MET A 577 60.78 24.11 -11.01
C MET A 577 59.68 24.17 -12.08
N GLU A 578 58.49 23.64 -11.78
CA GLU A 578 57.37 23.67 -12.73
C GLU A 578 56.88 25.11 -13.00
N LEU A 579 57.00 26.01 -12.01
CA LEU A 579 56.66 27.42 -12.17
C LEU A 579 57.62 28.14 -13.13
N GLU A 580 58.85 27.66 -13.29
CA GLU A 580 59.80 28.21 -14.27
C GLU A 580 59.34 27.96 -15.71
N ARG A 581 58.65 26.84 -15.97
CA ARG A 581 58.05 26.56 -17.28
C ARG A 581 56.82 27.42 -17.54
N GLN A 582 56.14 27.82 -16.48
CA GLN A 582 54.85 28.50 -16.54
C GLN A 582 54.96 30.04 -16.49
N ASP A 583 56.00 30.59 -15.86
CA ASP A 583 56.25 32.03 -15.74
C ASP A 583 57.72 32.39 -16.02
N ALA A 584 57.95 33.08 -17.13
CA ALA A 584 59.30 33.50 -17.54
C ALA A 584 59.96 34.48 -16.55
N GLY A 585 59.15 35.28 -15.83
CA GLY A 585 59.65 36.21 -14.83
C GLY A 585 60.22 35.50 -13.60
N TYR A 586 59.56 34.43 -13.15
CA TYR A 586 60.09 33.56 -12.10
C TYR A 586 61.31 32.78 -12.60
N ALA A 587 61.27 32.23 -13.83
CA ALA A 587 62.42 31.51 -14.42
C ALA A 587 63.71 32.36 -14.39
N SER A 588 63.63 33.63 -14.82
CA SER A 588 64.77 34.56 -14.76
C SER A 588 65.25 34.84 -13.33
N SER A 589 64.34 34.93 -12.35
CA SER A 589 64.72 35.06 -10.94
C SER A 589 65.33 33.79 -10.37
N ALA A 590 64.82 32.61 -10.72
CA ALA A 590 65.37 31.31 -10.34
C ALA A 590 66.79 31.12 -10.90
N GLU A 591 67.02 31.46 -12.17
CA GLU A 591 68.35 31.45 -12.78
C GLU A 591 69.33 32.37 -12.05
N ARG A 592 68.93 33.60 -11.72
CA ARG A 592 69.74 34.51 -10.89
C ARG A 592 69.99 33.93 -9.49
N GLY A 593 68.99 33.30 -8.90
CA GLY A 593 69.10 32.58 -7.63
C GLY A 593 70.12 31.44 -7.69
N ARG A 594 70.13 30.63 -8.77
CA ARG A 594 71.13 29.56 -9.00
C ARG A 594 72.54 30.11 -9.15
N ASN A 595 72.70 31.20 -9.90
CA ASN A 595 74.01 31.85 -10.07
C ASN A 595 74.55 32.38 -8.74
N GLU A 596 73.68 32.96 -7.89
CA GLU A 596 74.08 33.40 -6.56
C GLU A 596 74.33 32.20 -5.61
N LEU A 597 73.51 31.15 -5.68
CA LEU A 597 73.70 29.91 -4.94
C LEU A 597 75.09 29.32 -5.20
N LEU A 598 75.52 29.22 -6.46
CA LEU A 598 76.86 28.72 -6.82
C LEU A 598 77.97 29.54 -6.18
N ARG A 599 77.86 30.87 -6.17
CA ARG A 599 78.82 31.76 -5.50
C ARG A 599 78.83 31.55 -3.99
N LEU A 600 77.65 31.44 -3.38
CA LEU A 600 77.51 31.24 -1.94
C LEU A 600 78.07 29.88 -1.50
N VAL A 601 77.88 28.82 -2.30
CA VAL A 601 78.48 27.50 -2.07
C VAL A 601 80.00 27.57 -2.13
N GLU A 602 80.59 28.22 -3.14
CA GLU A 602 82.05 28.36 -3.24
C GLU A 602 82.63 29.09 -2.02
N VAL A 603 82.01 30.19 -1.60
CA VAL A 603 82.43 30.96 -0.42
C VAL A 603 82.28 30.13 0.86
N LEU A 604 81.18 29.39 1.02
CA LEU A 604 80.94 28.54 2.18
C LEU A 604 81.93 27.39 2.27
N GLU A 605 82.24 26.72 1.14
CA GLU A 605 83.24 25.64 1.11
C GLU A 605 84.63 26.15 1.46
N PHE A 606 84.99 27.35 1.00
CA PHE A 606 86.24 27.98 1.43
C PHE A 606 86.23 28.31 2.93
N ALA A 607 85.14 28.88 3.47
CA ALA A 607 85.00 29.16 4.89
C ALA A 607 85.04 27.89 5.77
N LYS A 608 84.48 26.77 5.31
CA LYS A 608 84.60 25.44 5.95
C LYS A 608 86.06 25.02 6.06
N GLN A 609 86.83 25.19 4.98
CA GLN A 609 88.26 24.87 4.97
C GLN A 609 89.07 25.80 5.88
N GLU A 610 88.77 27.11 5.90
CA GLU A 610 89.41 28.05 6.84
C GLU A 610 89.10 27.70 8.30
N ARG A 611 87.85 27.37 8.61
CA ARG A 611 87.43 26.93 9.96
C ARG A 611 88.16 25.65 10.37
N ALA A 612 88.22 24.66 9.48
CA ALA A 612 88.93 23.41 9.72
C ALA A 612 90.43 23.67 9.95
N LEU A 613 91.05 24.57 9.18
CA LEU A 613 92.44 24.97 9.37
C LEU A 613 92.65 25.60 10.75
N ARG A 614 91.80 26.56 11.14
CA ARG A 614 91.88 27.21 12.48
C ARG A 614 91.74 26.19 13.61
N ARG A 615 90.89 25.18 13.44
CA ARG A 615 90.70 24.08 14.41
C ARG A 615 91.96 23.24 14.57
N VAL A 616 92.55 22.78 13.46
CA VAL A 616 93.73 21.90 13.52
C VAL A 616 95.01 22.66 13.85
N THR A 617 95.05 23.98 13.65
CA THR A 617 96.22 24.82 13.96
C THR A 617 96.06 25.58 15.26
N GLY A 618 95.45 26.77 15.23
CA GLY A 618 95.38 27.69 16.38
C GLY A 618 94.72 27.08 17.61
N GLU A 619 93.55 26.45 17.45
CA GLU A 619 92.86 25.80 18.59
C GLU A 619 93.64 24.59 19.12
N ALA A 620 94.28 23.81 18.24
CA ALA A 620 95.12 22.69 18.64
C ALA A 620 96.38 23.18 19.39
N LEU A 621 96.99 24.28 18.96
CA LEU A 621 98.14 24.92 19.62
C LEU A 621 97.75 25.46 21.00
N ASP A 622 96.61 26.13 21.12
CA ASP A 622 96.09 26.63 22.39
C ASP A 622 95.74 25.47 23.34
N ALA A 623 95.11 24.41 22.82
CA ALA A 623 94.82 23.19 23.58
C ALA A 623 96.10 22.46 24.01
N ALA A 624 97.12 22.37 23.15
CA ALA A 624 98.41 21.77 23.49
C ALA A 624 99.17 22.61 24.52
N THR A 625 99.11 23.94 24.43
CA THR A 625 99.69 24.86 25.40
C THR A 625 99.03 24.69 26.77
N SER A 626 97.70 24.58 26.79
CA SER A 626 96.92 24.31 28.01
C SER A 626 97.26 22.94 28.61
N ALA A 627 97.36 21.90 27.79
CA ALA A 627 97.77 20.56 28.22
C ALA A 627 99.21 20.53 28.77
N THR A 628 100.13 21.28 28.15
CA THR A 628 101.53 21.43 28.60
C THR A 628 101.62 22.14 29.96
N ALA A 629 100.85 23.21 30.14
CA ALA A 629 100.76 23.92 31.41
C ALA A 629 100.19 23.01 32.51
N ALA A 630 99.11 22.28 32.22
CA ALA A 630 98.51 21.30 33.12
C ALA A 630 99.45 20.13 33.45
N ALA A 631 100.27 19.68 32.49
CA ALA A 631 101.28 18.64 32.72
C ALA A 631 102.34 19.14 33.70
N THR A 632 102.79 20.39 33.53
CA THR A 632 103.85 20.98 34.34
C THR A 632 103.41 21.20 35.79
N SER A 633 102.13 21.49 36.02
CA SER A 633 101.55 21.63 37.36
C SER A 633 101.11 20.31 38.00
N SER A 634 101.16 19.18 37.28
CA SER A 634 100.75 17.88 37.80
C SER A 634 101.86 17.21 38.62
N SER A 635 101.52 16.80 39.85
CA SER A 635 102.39 15.99 40.72
C SER A 635 102.34 14.49 40.39
N ASP A 636 101.32 14.02 39.68
CA ASP A 636 101.18 12.63 39.24
C ASP A 636 101.94 12.43 37.93
N LEU A 637 102.98 11.59 37.97
CA LEU A 637 103.83 11.32 36.81
C LEU A 637 103.07 10.65 35.65
N ARG A 638 102.09 9.78 35.91
CA ARG A 638 101.32 9.11 34.85
C ARG A 638 100.42 10.10 34.14
N LYS A 639 99.68 10.91 34.90
CA LYS A 639 98.86 12.00 34.36
C LYS A 639 99.71 13.02 33.60
N ARG A 640 100.91 13.34 34.10
CA ARG A 640 101.86 14.22 33.42
C ARG A 640 102.34 13.65 32.09
N LYS A 641 102.65 12.35 32.02
CA LYS A 641 103.00 11.65 30.78
C LYS A 641 101.87 11.69 29.76
N GLU A 642 100.64 11.41 30.18
CA GLU A 642 99.45 11.47 29.33
C GLU A 642 99.21 12.89 28.79
N LEU A 643 99.31 13.92 29.63
CA LEU A 643 99.11 15.31 29.21
C LEU A 643 100.20 15.78 28.23
N TYR A 644 101.47 15.42 28.44
CA TYR A 644 102.54 15.70 27.46
C TYR A 644 102.34 14.92 26.16
N ALA A 645 101.91 13.65 26.22
CA ALA A 645 101.61 12.87 25.02
C ALA A 645 100.45 13.49 24.21
N SER A 646 99.36 13.88 24.87
CA SER A 646 98.23 14.56 24.24
C SER A 646 98.62 15.94 23.69
N ALA A 647 99.50 16.69 24.37
CA ALA A 647 100.03 17.95 23.84
C ALA A 647 100.89 17.69 22.58
N MET A 648 101.77 16.70 22.61
CA MET A 648 102.60 16.31 21.47
C MET A 648 101.78 15.85 20.27
N GLU A 649 100.74 15.06 20.49
CA GLU A 649 99.82 14.62 19.44
C GLU A 649 99.15 15.83 18.76
N LYS A 650 98.61 16.77 19.54
CA LYS A 650 97.98 17.98 19.01
C LYS A 650 98.97 18.88 18.27
N LEU A 651 100.21 19.01 18.74
CA LEU A 651 101.24 19.81 18.08
C LEU A 651 101.71 19.17 16.77
N LYS A 652 101.85 17.84 16.74
CA LYS A 652 102.15 17.11 15.50
C LYS A 652 101.00 17.22 14.50
N ALA A 653 99.75 17.01 14.92
CA ALA A 653 98.58 17.20 14.07
C ALA A 653 98.51 18.65 13.54
N CYS A 654 98.77 19.65 14.38
CA CYS A 654 98.86 21.05 13.96
C CYS A 654 99.88 21.28 12.83
N GLN A 655 101.04 20.63 12.91
CA GLN A 655 102.06 20.73 11.88
C GLN A 655 101.67 19.94 10.62
N ASP A 656 101.34 18.66 10.77
CA ASP A 656 101.21 17.72 9.66
C ASP A 656 99.88 17.92 8.92
N GLU A 657 98.76 18.01 9.64
CA GLU A 657 97.44 18.26 9.05
C GLU A 657 97.33 19.69 8.55
N GLY A 658 97.87 20.67 9.28
CA GLY A 658 97.96 22.05 8.81
C GLY A 658 98.74 22.16 7.49
N ALA A 659 99.88 21.48 7.38
CA ALA A 659 100.68 21.49 6.15
C ALA A 659 99.97 20.76 5.00
N MET A 660 99.26 19.66 5.29
CA MET A 660 98.44 18.94 4.33
C MET A 660 97.33 19.85 3.78
N MET A 661 96.60 20.54 4.65
CA MET A 661 95.53 21.46 4.24
C MET A 661 96.06 22.61 3.37
N LEU A 662 97.21 23.19 3.71
CA LEU A 662 97.82 24.23 2.86
C LEU A 662 98.29 23.71 1.51
N LYS A 663 98.67 22.42 1.43
CA LYS A 663 99.05 21.77 0.17
C LYS A 663 97.83 21.50 -0.71
N GLU A 664 96.72 21.07 -0.10
CA GLU A 664 95.45 20.84 -0.80
C GLU A 664 94.81 22.13 -1.29
N ASN A 665 94.89 23.20 -0.50
CA ASN A 665 94.44 24.53 -0.91
C ASN A 665 95.43 25.62 -0.51
N ALA A 666 96.22 26.07 -1.47
CA ALA A 666 97.21 27.13 -1.28
C ALA A 666 96.60 28.48 -0.85
N ARG A 667 95.32 28.75 -1.14
CA ARG A 667 94.65 30.01 -0.73
C ARG A 667 94.52 30.12 0.79
N LEU A 668 94.48 28.99 1.50
CA LEU A 668 94.45 28.96 2.97
C LEU A 668 95.70 29.56 3.61
N ALA A 669 96.82 29.65 2.88
CA ALA A 669 98.04 30.25 3.42
C ALA A 669 97.90 31.75 3.74
N SER A 670 96.96 32.43 3.07
CA SER A 670 96.66 33.84 3.36
C SER A 670 95.65 34.05 4.49
N SER A 671 94.93 33.00 4.88
CA SER A 671 93.92 33.05 5.96
C SER A 671 94.59 33.32 7.29
N ASP A 672 93.90 34.05 8.17
CA ASP A 672 94.37 34.29 9.54
C ASP A 672 93.86 33.21 10.49
N VAL A 673 94.70 32.87 11.47
CA VAL A 673 94.41 31.94 12.56
C VAL A 673 94.60 32.68 13.87
N LEU A 674 93.69 32.50 14.82
CA LEU A 674 93.84 33.11 16.14
C LEU A 674 94.75 32.24 17.02
N VAL A 675 95.78 32.85 17.58
CA VAL A 675 96.66 32.26 18.62
C VAL A 675 96.72 33.25 19.78
N GLY A 676 96.27 32.85 20.97
CA GLY A 676 96.21 33.75 22.12
C GLY A 676 95.38 35.02 21.88
N GLY A 677 94.39 34.95 20.99
CA GLY A 677 93.53 36.08 20.60
C GLY A 677 94.13 37.02 19.55
N GLN A 678 95.34 36.77 19.04
CA GLN A 678 95.95 37.57 17.96
C GLN A 678 95.92 36.81 16.62
N PRO A 679 95.66 37.50 15.50
CA PRO A 679 95.79 36.92 14.17
C PRO A 679 97.26 36.56 13.84
N ALA A 680 97.50 35.34 13.42
CA ALA A 680 98.79 34.84 12.96
C ALA A 680 98.61 34.06 11.65
N LYS A 681 99.69 33.98 10.83
CA LYS A 681 99.64 33.21 9.59
C LYS A 681 99.79 31.71 9.86
N PRO A 682 99.07 30.82 9.16
CA PRO A 682 99.12 29.37 9.39
C PRO A 682 100.54 28.79 9.41
N LYS A 683 101.41 29.26 8.51
CA LYS A 683 102.83 28.84 8.49
C LYS A 683 103.58 29.19 9.78
N GLU A 684 103.30 30.35 10.36
CA GLU A 684 103.89 30.79 11.63
C GLU A 684 103.32 29.95 12.79
N VAL A 685 102.02 29.68 12.78
CA VAL A 685 101.37 28.82 13.79
C VAL A 685 101.94 27.40 13.74
N MET A 686 102.09 26.81 12.55
CA MET A 686 102.71 25.49 12.39
C MET A 686 104.18 25.47 12.83
N ALA A 687 104.93 26.53 12.56
CA ALA A 687 106.30 26.67 13.04
C ALA A 687 106.34 26.75 14.58
N GLN A 688 105.40 27.47 15.20
CA GLN A 688 105.24 27.48 16.66
C GLN A 688 104.86 26.09 17.19
N CYS A 689 103.99 25.36 16.50
CA CYS A 689 103.65 23.98 16.85
C CYS A 689 104.88 23.06 16.82
N ALA A 690 105.69 23.14 15.75
CA ALA A 690 106.93 22.38 15.62
C ALA A 690 107.94 22.73 16.73
N GLN A 691 108.14 24.02 16.99
CA GLN A 691 109.03 24.50 18.04
C GLN A 691 108.59 24.02 19.43
N LYS A 692 107.29 24.09 19.73
CA LYS A 692 106.75 23.57 21.00
C LYS A 692 106.83 22.05 21.08
N ALA A 693 106.63 21.33 19.98
CA ALA A 693 106.78 19.88 19.94
C ALA A 693 108.23 19.47 20.23
N GLU A 694 109.21 20.16 19.65
CA GLU A 694 110.63 19.97 19.93
C GLU A 694 110.95 20.26 21.40
N ALA A 695 110.47 21.39 21.93
CA ALA A 695 110.67 21.77 23.33
C ALA A 695 110.05 20.78 24.34
N LEU A 696 109.04 19.99 23.93
CA LEU A 696 108.38 18.98 24.76
C LEU A 696 109.08 17.62 24.75
N GLN A 697 109.98 17.34 23.81
CA GLN A 697 110.65 16.04 23.71
C GLN A 697 111.44 15.70 24.99
N GLU A 698 112.22 16.66 25.49
CA GLU A 698 113.05 16.46 26.67
C GLU A 698 112.20 16.33 27.96
N PRO A 699 111.23 17.22 28.26
CA PRO A 699 110.30 17.02 29.38
C PRO A 699 109.56 15.67 29.34
N GLN A 700 109.15 15.21 28.16
CA GLN A 700 108.49 13.91 27.99
C GLN A 700 109.45 12.74 28.26
N LYS A 701 110.68 12.81 27.73
CA LYS A 701 111.76 11.84 27.99
C LYS A 701 112.09 11.78 29.48
N GLN A 702 112.19 12.93 30.15
CA GLN A 702 112.42 13.02 31.59
C GLN A 702 111.33 12.35 32.42
N VAL A 703 110.06 12.58 32.10
CA VAL A 703 108.94 11.94 32.81
C VAL A 703 108.91 10.44 32.54
N ASP A 704 109.16 9.98 31.30
CA ASP A 704 109.21 8.55 30.98
C ASP A 704 110.36 7.85 31.72
N VAL A 705 111.55 8.46 31.77
CA VAL A 705 112.69 7.94 32.52
C VAL A 705 112.38 7.88 34.01
N ARG A 706 111.77 8.92 34.59
CA ARG A 706 111.37 8.93 36.01
C ARG A 706 110.37 7.84 36.34
N ILE A 707 109.34 7.65 35.51
CA ILE A 707 108.36 6.57 35.69
C ILE A 707 109.05 5.21 35.62
N ARG A 708 109.89 4.96 34.60
CA ARG A 708 110.60 3.68 34.46
C ARG A 708 111.60 3.45 35.59
N PHE A 709 112.22 4.50 36.11
CA PHE A 709 113.11 4.43 37.25
C PHE A 709 112.35 4.07 38.53
N ASP A 710 111.24 4.79 38.81
CA ASP A 710 110.38 4.56 39.97
C ASP A 710 109.74 3.16 39.94
N GLU A 711 109.26 2.70 38.77
CA GLU A 711 108.59 1.40 38.60
C GLU A 711 109.57 0.21 38.45
N GLY A 712 110.81 0.47 38.04
CA GLY A 712 111.84 -0.55 37.79
C GLY A 712 112.89 -0.63 38.90
N PRO A 713 114.09 -0.06 38.70
CA PRO A 713 115.23 -0.28 39.60
C PRO A 713 114.98 0.23 41.03
N LYS A 714 114.28 1.35 41.21
CA LYS A 714 113.96 1.86 42.56
C LYS A 714 113.01 0.92 43.30
N LYS A 715 111.88 0.55 42.68
CA LYS A 715 110.91 -0.37 43.28
C LYS A 715 111.53 -1.72 43.59
N ALA A 716 112.36 -2.27 42.70
CA ALA A 716 113.05 -3.52 42.92
C ALA A 716 114.04 -3.43 44.09
N TYR A 717 114.82 -2.34 44.18
CA TYR A 717 115.71 -2.09 45.31
C TYR A 717 114.98 -1.92 46.64
N GLU A 718 113.94 -1.09 46.68
CA GLU A 718 113.14 -0.87 47.89
C GLU A 718 112.42 -2.15 48.33
N SER A 719 111.94 -2.96 47.37
CA SER A 719 111.37 -4.28 47.64
C SER A 719 112.41 -5.26 48.18
N ALA A 720 113.63 -5.29 47.61
CA ALA A 720 114.73 -6.11 48.10
C ALA A 720 115.11 -5.73 49.54
N LYS A 721 115.18 -4.43 49.85
CA LYS A 721 115.40 -3.93 51.22
C LYS A 721 114.30 -4.38 52.19
N ALA A 722 113.04 -4.26 51.78
CA ALA A 722 111.91 -4.70 52.58
C ALA A 722 111.91 -6.22 52.82
N LEU A 723 112.30 -7.03 51.83
CA LEU A 723 112.43 -8.47 51.94
C LEU A 723 113.62 -8.90 52.82
N LEU A 724 114.75 -8.20 52.72
CA LEU A 724 115.91 -8.39 53.60
C LEU A 724 115.57 -8.10 55.06
N ALA A 725 114.83 -7.02 55.34
CA ALA A 725 114.36 -6.71 56.69
C ALA A 725 113.47 -7.83 57.27
N LYS A 726 112.82 -8.63 56.41
CA LYS A 726 112.01 -9.80 56.76
C LYS A 726 112.77 -11.13 56.68
N SER A 727 114.10 -11.10 56.52
CA SER A 727 114.97 -12.28 56.36
C SER A 727 114.69 -13.18 55.14
N ARG A 728 113.95 -12.71 54.12
CA ARG A 728 113.64 -13.46 52.88
C ARG A 728 114.75 -13.29 51.84
N LYS A 729 115.87 -13.99 52.05
CA LYS A 729 117.13 -13.77 51.30
C LYS A 729 117.04 -14.14 49.81
N SER A 730 116.38 -15.24 49.44
CA SER A 730 116.26 -15.69 48.04
C SER A 730 115.45 -14.71 47.19
N GLU A 731 114.30 -14.25 47.70
CA GLU A 731 113.46 -13.28 47.00
C GLU A 731 114.09 -11.88 46.96
N ALA A 732 114.81 -11.49 48.02
CA ALA A 732 115.62 -10.27 47.99
C ALA A 732 116.73 -10.36 46.92
N LEU A 733 117.36 -11.53 46.76
CA LEU A 733 118.36 -11.77 45.71
C LEU A 733 117.76 -11.62 44.31
N GLU A 734 116.55 -12.15 44.07
CA GLU A 734 115.81 -11.96 42.81
C GLU A 734 115.52 -10.48 42.55
N GLN A 735 115.05 -9.74 43.57
CA GLN A 735 114.77 -8.31 43.45
C GLN A 735 116.03 -7.46 43.24
N PHE A 736 117.18 -7.81 43.82
CA PHE A 736 118.46 -7.16 43.48
C PHE A 736 118.92 -7.48 42.07
N ASN A 737 118.71 -8.70 41.57
CA ASN A 737 118.98 -9.03 40.17
C ASN A 737 118.08 -8.21 39.24
N GLU A 738 116.79 -8.08 39.56
CA GLU A 738 115.84 -7.25 38.84
C GLU A 738 116.23 -5.77 38.87
N CYS A 739 116.68 -5.23 40.02
CA CYS A 739 117.24 -3.88 40.13
C CYS A 739 118.42 -3.68 39.17
N ILE A 740 119.36 -4.63 39.12
CA ILE A 740 120.55 -4.54 38.26
C ILE A 740 120.16 -4.63 36.78
N VAL A 741 119.26 -5.55 36.42
CA VAL A 741 118.83 -5.75 35.04
C VAL A 741 118.05 -4.54 34.54
N THR A 742 116.99 -4.14 35.26
CA THR A 742 116.16 -2.99 34.88
C THR A 742 116.95 -1.69 34.92
N GLY A 743 117.85 -1.51 35.89
CA GLY A 743 118.76 -0.37 35.98
C GLY A 743 119.75 -0.30 34.81
N ARG A 744 120.38 -1.42 34.42
CA ARG A 744 121.27 -1.47 33.23
C ARG A 744 120.51 -1.28 31.92
N VAL A 745 119.30 -1.83 31.81
CA VAL A 745 118.43 -1.62 30.64
C VAL A 745 118.08 -0.14 30.51
N LEU A 746 117.71 0.51 31.62
CA LEU A 746 117.39 1.93 31.64
C LEU A 746 118.64 2.80 31.39
N GLU A 747 119.81 2.42 31.90
CA GLU A 747 121.11 3.06 31.65
C GLU A 747 121.50 3.02 30.17
N ASN A 748 121.41 1.86 29.54
CA ASN A 748 121.71 1.72 28.12
C ASN A 748 120.66 2.41 27.24
N GLY A 749 119.39 2.40 27.66
CA GLY A 749 118.30 3.04 26.93
C GLY A 749 118.31 4.58 27.03
N TYR A 750 118.83 5.14 28.13
CA TYR A 750 118.83 6.57 28.41
C TYR A 750 120.18 7.02 28.99
N PRO A 751 121.26 6.99 28.19
CA PRO A 751 122.62 7.25 28.67
C PRO A 751 122.81 8.65 29.26
N ASP A 752 122.03 9.64 28.79
CA ASP A 752 122.06 11.02 29.30
C ASP A 752 121.57 11.13 30.76
N PHE A 753 120.79 10.15 31.21
CA PHE A 753 120.18 10.12 32.55
C PHE A 753 120.96 9.29 33.56
N LYS A 754 122.06 8.65 33.15
CA LYS A 754 122.83 7.74 34.01
C LYS A 754 123.36 8.41 35.29
N ASN A 755 123.70 9.70 35.19
CA ASN A 755 124.20 10.51 36.30
C ASN A 755 123.12 11.39 36.97
N HIS A 756 121.88 11.36 36.48
CA HIS A 756 120.79 12.11 37.08
C HIS A 756 120.49 11.55 38.46
N LYS A 757 120.31 12.43 39.45
CA LYS A 757 120.08 12.04 40.84
C LYS A 757 118.59 11.79 41.07
N PHE A 758 118.28 10.63 41.64
CA PHE A 758 116.93 10.22 42.01
C PHE A 758 116.89 9.91 43.51
N ASP A 759 115.73 10.16 44.13
CA ASP A 759 115.51 9.80 45.52
C ASP A 759 115.11 8.34 45.64
N VAL A 760 115.94 7.56 46.33
CA VAL A 760 115.79 6.11 46.51
C VAL A 760 116.07 5.74 47.96
N GLY A 761 115.11 5.17 48.67
CA GLY A 761 115.32 4.72 50.06
C GLY A 761 115.87 5.78 51.01
N GLY A 762 115.47 7.05 50.83
CA GLY A 762 115.91 8.18 51.65
C GLY A 762 117.30 8.75 51.32
N SER A 763 117.93 8.29 50.24
CA SER A 763 119.23 8.80 49.75
C SER A 763 119.12 9.23 48.28
N SER A 764 119.85 10.29 47.91
CA SER A 764 119.91 10.77 46.53
C SER A 764 121.03 10.04 45.78
N MET A 765 120.67 9.19 44.82
CA MET A 765 121.62 8.39 44.06
C MET A 765 121.34 8.43 42.57
N SER A 766 122.40 8.34 41.76
CA SER A 766 122.27 8.20 40.32
C SER A 766 121.85 6.78 39.95
N MET A 767 121.39 6.58 38.72
CA MET A 767 121.06 5.23 38.25
C MET A 767 122.26 4.29 38.30
N VAL A 768 123.45 4.79 37.95
CA VAL A 768 124.71 4.04 38.04
C VAL A 768 125.03 3.69 39.49
N GLU A 769 124.86 4.65 40.41
CA GLU A 769 125.08 4.44 41.84
C GLU A 769 124.09 3.40 42.39
N LEU A 770 122.81 3.47 42.02
CA LEU A 770 121.80 2.48 42.43
C LEU A 770 122.15 1.08 41.93
N VAL A 771 122.55 0.92 40.66
CA VAL A 771 122.99 -0.38 40.10
C VAL A 771 124.22 -0.89 40.85
N GLN A 772 125.20 -0.03 41.15
CA GLN A 772 126.39 -0.41 41.92
C GLN A 772 126.03 -0.83 43.35
N VAL A 773 125.10 -0.12 44.00
CA VAL A 773 124.57 -0.48 45.33
C VAL A 773 123.89 -1.83 45.26
N CYS A 774 122.99 -2.06 44.29
CA CYS A 774 122.33 -3.35 44.08
C CYS A 774 123.35 -4.48 43.83
N VAL A 775 124.41 -4.28 43.03
CA VAL A 775 125.49 -5.27 42.84
C VAL A 775 126.23 -5.55 44.15
N LYS A 776 126.58 -4.50 44.91
CA LYS A 776 127.32 -4.63 46.17
C LYS A 776 126.50 -5.39 47.20
N GLU A 777 125.22 -5.11 47.31
CA GLU A 777 124.30 -5.76 48.26
C GLU A 777 123.89 -7.17 47.82
N ARG A 778 123.91 -7.44 46.52
CA ARG A 778 123.70 -8.78 45.98
C ARG A 778 124.82 -9.75 46.34
N LYS A 779 126.09 -9.31 46.31
CA LYS A 779 127.27 -10.17 46.56
C LYS A 779 127.19 -11.04 47.83
N PRO A 780 126.86 -10.51 49.02
CA PRO A 780 126.74 -11.33 50.24
C PRO A 780 125.56 -12.31 50.22
N LEU A 781 124.58 -12.13 49.33
CA LEU A 781 123.45 -13.04 49.16
C LEU A 781 123.73 -14.16 48.14
N GLN A 782 124.73 -13.98 47.27
CA GLN A 782 125.21 -15.00 46.32
C GLN A 782 126.22 -15.97 46.97
N ALA A 783 126.84 -15.56 48.08
CA ALA A 783 127.85 -16.33 48.79
C ALA A 783 127.24 -17.11 49.97
N ASN A 784 126.53 -18.18 49.65
CA ASN A 784 126.47 -19.45 50.39
C ASN A 784 125.51 -20.41 49.65
N PRO A 785 125.94 -21.63 49.26
CA PRO A 785 125.02 -22.66 48.79
C PRO A 785 124.00 -23.07 49.86
#